data_AF-A0A7S4DUL4-F1
#
_entry.id   AF-A0A7S4DUL4-F1
#
_cell.length_a   1.000
_cell.length_b   1.000
_cell.length_c   1.000
_cell.angle_alpha   90.00
_cell.angle_beta   90.00
_cell.angle_gamma   90.00
#
_symmetry.space_group_name_H-M   'P 1'
#
loop_
_entity.id
_entity.type
_entity.pdbx_description
1 polymer ?
#
loop_
_entity_poly.entity_id
_entity_poly.type
_entity_poly.pdbx_seq_one_letter_code
_entity_poly.pdbx_strand_id
1 'polypeptide(L)'
;MSSPSSETVAIRKGHELDLKRLAAYLVGKIPGLTHAVPLEARQFSHGQSNPTFLLSQKLSGRTARWVLRKKPPGKLLPSAHQVEREYEILSALYQTRVPVPVVYHLCTDPSVVGTPFYVMEYVPGRIFKDPALPGVSSMGRYAIYQAAIQVAADLHSVDIHAVGLSHLAKKPKPGKPVMSYAERQLRRWTRQFEASRTGDDSKEMDALIKTLNDTLPSDSAMFAQCLVHGDFRIDNLIFHPTEPRVLAVLDWELSTVGHPLCDVTYLCMPYYLPRIPNSAVQGLKGVNCRKKGILTETQLLRAYVNNAKAPAIDRPIAHFEFHLALTFFRMAAIAQGVYKRSKLGNASSSKAHMFGMFVEMCAGIGNMVLKSAEQEALPKECQGVDGLGSPGSLIPRFKFSVRFEEKRKALLRFMQEFIYPNERVAFKQHTELAKQKGTRWVHLPIIEKLKKVAKKRGLWNLFLTKSPHHSFDQGLTNVEYSVLCEIMGRVPWLAPEVFNCSAPDTGNMEVLAMYGTKEQQEKWLTPLMNGDIRSAFGMTEPRVASSDATNIETTITPTEDGYVINGHKWWTSGAMDPRCSVMIVMGKTDPRGKGSERKKKNKKTRNKKNAKKHAQQSMILVPMDAKGVNVKRPLTVFGYDDAPHGHAEIVLQNVKVPKSSMLLGEGRGFEIAQGRLGPGRIHHCMRLIGMAERALEMMVNRVQLRTTFGEPIAKHGGIVRDIALSRVEIDQCRLLTMQAAEMIDRVGNRLARQHVAMIKVAAPNMALKVVDRAIQSYGGMGVCQDTVLAYMWACCRTLRLADGPDEVHMRTIAKLEMRLQRAKL
;
A
#
# COMPACT_ATOMS: atom_id res chain seq x y z
N MET A 1 -15.09 18.67 -31.38
CA MET A 1 -16.39 18.24 -30.84
C MET A 1 -17.11 17.52 -31.95
N SER A 2 -17.41 16.22 -31.80
CA SER A 2 -18.32 15.54 -32.71
C SER A 2 -19.74 16.06 -32.42
N SER A 3 -20.43 16.56 -33.44
CA SER A 3 -21.85 16.88 -33.33
C SER A 3 -22.65 15.58 -33.08
N PRO A 4 -23.80 15.62 -32.37
CA PRO A 4 -24.66 14.45 -32.18
C PRO A 4 -25.08 13.75 -33.49
N SER A 5 -24.99 14.47 -34.62
CA SER A 5 -25.26 13.95 -35.95
C SER A 5 -24.24 12.91 -36.44
N SER A 6 -23.02 12.85 -35.90
CA SER A 6 -22.00 11.88 -36.35
C SER A 6 -22.13 10.49 -35.73
N GLU A 7 -22.92 10.32 -34.66
CA GLU A 7 -23.04 9.05 -33.92
C GLU A 7 -24.40 8.34 -34.12
N THR A 8 -25.38 9.04 -34.68
CA THR A 8 -26.74 8.51 -34.90
C THR A 8 -27.08 8.37 -36.39
N VAL A 9 -27.70 7.26 -36.74
CA VAL A 9 -28.16 6.90 -38.09
C VAL A 9 -29.70 6.94 -38.15
N ALA A 10 -30.25 6.86 -39.37
CA ALA A 10 -31.67 6.58 -39.54
C ALA A 10 -32.02 5.25 -38.86
N ILE A 11 -33.26 5.12 -38.37
CA ILE A 11 -33.73 3.90 -37.73
C ILE A 11 -33.63 2.74 -38.72
N ARG A 12 -32.96 1.67 -38.32
CA ARG A 12 -32.75 0.48 -39.15
C ARG A 12 -34.07 -0.27 -39.34
N LYS A 13 -34.20 -0.92 -40.50
CA LYS A 13 -35.37 -1.74 -40.84
C LYS A 13 -35.62 -2.81 -39.77
N GLY A 14 -36.87 -2.97 -39.35
CA GLY A 14 -37.30 -3.89 -38.28
C GLY A 14 -37.17 -3.34 -36.85
N HIS A 15 -36.71 -2.08 -36.69
CA HIS A 15 -36.60 -1.39 -35.41
C HIS A 15 -37.42 -0.09 -35.35
N GLU A 16 -38.38 0.07 -36.27
CA GLU A 16 -39.24 1.24 -36.39
C GLU A 16 -40.02 1.50 -35.09
N LEU A 17 -40.25 2.79 -34.80
CA LEU A 17 -40.99 3.26 -33.63
C LEU A 17 -42.21 4.05 -34.13
N ASP A 18 -43.39 3.75 -33.59
CA ASP A 18 -44.54 4.64 -33.73
C ASP A 18 -44.35 5.85 -32.81
N LEU A 19 -43.78 6.93 -33.37
CA LEU A 19 -43.41 8.12 -32.60
C LEU A 19 -44.62 8.88 -32.05
N LYS A 20 -45.79 8.80 -32.69
CA LYS A 20 -47.01 9.44 -32.19
C LYS A 20 -47.53 8.71 -30.96
N ARG A 21 -47.65 7.38 -31.05
CA ARG A 21 -48.07 6.54 -29.92
C ARG A 21 -47.07 6.62 -28.77
N LEU A 22 -45.78 6.57 -29.07
CA LEU A 22 -44.72 6.66 -28.08
C LEU A 22 -44.74 8.01 -27.36
N ALA A 23 -44.86 9.12 -28.09
CA ALA A 23 -44.99 10.45 -27.50
C ALA A 23 -46.22 10.53 -26.59
N ALA A 24 -47.38 10.08 -27.08
CA ALA A 24 -48.61 10.09 -26.30
C ALA A 24 -48.50 9.28 -25.00
N TYR A 25 -47.81 8.14 -25.05
CA TYR A 25 -47.59 7.31 -23.88
C TYR A 25 -46.63 7.92 -22.86
N LEU A 26 -45.58 8.63 -23.30
CA LEU A 26 -44.51 9.14 -22.44
C LEU A 26 -44.78 10.53 -21.84
N VAL A 27 -45.73 11.30 -22.38
CA VAL A 27 -46.09 12.60 -21.80
C VAL A 27 -46.61 12.41 -20.38
N GLY A 28 -46.11 13.24 -19.47
CA GLY A 28 -46.37 13.13 -18.02
C GLY A 28 -45.53 12.07 -17.30
N LYS A 29 -44.81 11.20 -18.02
CA LYS A 29 -43.92 10.17 -17.44
C LYS A 29 -42.44 10.52 -17.51
N ILE A 30 -42.04 11.34 -18.50
CA ILE A 30 -40.66 11.83 -18.61
C ILE A 30 -40.64 13.36 -18.53
N PRO A 31 -39.72 13.97 -17.75
CA PRO A 31 -39.65 15.42 -17.61
C PRO A 31 -39.38 16.12 -18.95
N GLY A 32 -40.15 17.18 -19.23
CA GLY A 32 -39.93 18.07 -20.38
C GLY A 32 -40.49 17.59 -21.73
N LEU A 33 -41.07 16.38 -21.81
CA LEU A 33 -41.76 15.93 -23.01
C LEU A 33 -43.19 16.50 -23.07
N THR A 34 -43.58 17.05 -24.23
CA THR A 34 -44.89 17.68 -24.42
C THR A 34 -45.61 17.16 -25.67
N HIS A 35 -46.93 17.33 -25.73
CA HIS A 35 -47.70 17.09 -26.96
C HIS A 35 -47.60 18.25 -27.98
N ALA A 36 -47.03 19.39 -27.58
CA ALA A 36 -47.05 20.61 -28.37
C ALA A 36 -46.15 20.55 -29.62
N VAL A 37 -45.16 19.64 -29.65
CA VAL A 37 -44.23 19.46 -30.76
C VAL A 37 -44.03 17.98 -31.10
N PRO A 38 -43.78 17.62 -32.37
CA PRO A 38 -43.52 16.22 -32.75
C PRO A 38 -42.27 15.66 -32.07
N LEU A 39 -42.33 14.39 -31.66
CA LEU A 39 -41.16 13.63 -31.18
C LEU A 39 -40.35 13.13 -32.38
N GLU A 40 -39.06 13.44 -32.42
CA GLU A 40 -38.13 12.89 -33.39
C GLU A 40 -37.29 11.77 -32.76
N ALA A 41 -36.88 10.78 -33.56
CA ALA A 41 -36.00 9.71 -33.11
C ALA A 41 -34.93 9.37 -34.16
N ARG A 42 -33.71 9.13 -33.69
CA ARG A 42 -32.61 8.55 -34.48
C ARG A 42 -32.01 7.37 -33.73
N GLN A 43 -31.42 6.42 -34.44
CA GLN A 43 -30.82 5.24 -33.80
C GLN A 43 -29.32 5.46 -33.60
N PHE A 44 -28.77 5.09 -32.45
CA PHE A 44 -27.30 5.11 -32.29
C PHE A 44 -26.66 4.06 -33.20
N SER A 45 -25.53 4.43 -33.81
CA SER A 45 -24.78 3.53 -34.70
C SER A 45 -24.15 2.34 -33.94
N HIS A 46 -23.89 2.51 -32.65
CA HIS A 46 -23.37 1.55 -31.66
C HIS A 46 -24.48 1.03 -30.71
N GLY A 47 -24.18 0.02 -29.88
CA GLY A 47 -25.15 -0.62 -28.98
C GLY A 47 -26.00 -1.67 -29.69
N GLN A 48 -25.36 -2.65 -30.33
CA GLN A 48 -26.06 -3.65 -31.16
C GLN A 48 -26.85 -4.69 -30.35
N SER A 49 -26.55 -4.87 -29.06
CA SER A 49 -27.26 -5.85 -28.22
C SER A 49 -28.71 -5.41 -27.96
N ASN A 50 -28.90 -4.25 -27.33
CA ASN A 50 -30.21 -3.64 -27.10
C ASN A 50 -30.35 -2.36 -27.96
N PRO A 51 -31.27 -2.34 -28.95
CA PRO A 51 -31.50 -1.16 -29.79
C PRO A 51 -31.69 0.11 -28.95
N THR A 52 -30.83 1.10 -29.20
CA THR A 52 -30.76 2.37 -28.45
C THR A 52 -31.01 3.54 -29.39
N PHE A 53 -31.89 4.46 -28.99
CA PHE A 53 -32.40 5.57 -29.80
C PHE A 53 -32.22 6.90 -29.07
N LEU A 54 -31.80 7.93 -29.80
CA LEU A 54 -31.86 9.32 -29.37
C LEU A 54 -33.25 9.86 -29.70
N LEU A 55 -34.00 10.24 -28.68
CA LEU A 55 -35.26 10.96 -28.79
C LEU A 55 -35.02 12.46 -28.65
N SER A 56 -35.72 13.29 -29.43
CA SER A 56 -35.60 14.75 -29.31
C SER A 56 -36.87 15.52 -29.63
N GLN A 57 -37.04 16.65 -28.96
CA GLN A 57 -38.04 17.69 -29.27
C GLN A 57 -37.35 19.06 -29.33
N LYS A 58 -37.73 19.90 -30.29
CA LYS A 58 -37.30 21.31 -30.33
C LYS A 58 -38.37 22.17 -29.65
N LEU A 59 -38.04 22.70 -28.48
CA LEU A 59 -38.91 23.55 -27.66
C LEU A 59 -38.25 24.92 -27.50
N SER A 60 -38.92 25.99 -27.93
CA SER A 60 -38.49 27.38 -27.73
C SER A 60 -37.00 27.64 -28.07
N GLY A 61 -36.54 27.11 -29.21
CA GLY A 61 -35.15 27.26 -29.68
C GLY A 61 -34.11 26.34 -29.01
N ARG A 62 -34.51 25.48 -28.06
CA ARG A 62 -33.65 24.47 -27.41
C ARG A 62 -34.08 23.06 -27.80
N THR A 63 -33.12 22.15 -27.98
CA THR A 63 -33.41 20.73 -28.23
C THR A 63 -33.36 19.96 -26.92
N ALA A 64 -34.52 19.51 -26.43
CA ALA A 64 -34.61 18.53 -25.37
C ALA A 64 -34.29 17.13 -25.92
N ARG A 65 -33.55 16.32 -25.16
CA ARG A 65 -33.03 15.01 -25.60
C ARG A 65 -33.18 13.96 -24.52
N TRP A 66 -33.54 12.75 -24.95
CA TRP A 66 -33.63 11.56 -24.10
C TRP A 66 -33.08 10.34 -24.84
N VAL A 67 -32.78 9.27 -24.12
CA VAL A 67 -32.34 8.01 -24.71
C VAL A 67 -33.37 6.93 -24.43
N LEU A 68 -33.86 6.26 -25.47
CA LEU A 68 -34.72 5.07 -25.35
C LEU A 68 -33.91 3.82 -25.65
N ARG A 69 -33.98 2.83 -24.77
CA ARG A 69 -33.34 1.52 -24.98
C ARG A 69 -34.38 0.42 -24.85
N LYS A 70 -34.49 -0.44 -25.87
CA LYS A 70 -35.54 -1.47 -25.95
C LYS A 70 -34.97 -2.85 -26.23
N LYS A 71 -35.76 -3.89 -25.92
CA LYS A 71 -35.44 -5.26 -26.30
C LYS A 71 -35.45 -5.42 -27.83
N PRO A 72 -34.54 -6.20 -28.42
CA PRO A 72 -34.62 -6.56 -29.82
C PRO A 72 -35.90 -7.36 -30.12
N PRO A 73 -36.46 -7.25 -31.33
CA PRO A 73 -37.64 -8.01 -31.73
C PRO A 73 -37.31 -9.50 -31.93
N GLY A 74 -38.33 -10.37 -31.86
CA GLY A 74 -38.21 -11.81 -32.13
C GLY A 74 -38.03 -12.68 -30.88
N LYS A 75 -37.84 -13.98 -31.10
CA LYS A 75 -37.68 -14.97 -30.01
C LYS A 75 -36.28 -14.86 -29.41
N LEU A 76 -36.19 -14.35 -28.18
CA LEU A 76 -34.93 -14.13 -27.48
C LEU A 76 -34.51 -15.36 -26.66
N LEU A 77 -33.19 -15.53 -26.49
CA LEU A 77 -32.65 -16.55 -25.60
C LEU A 77 -33.02 -16.23 -24.13
N PRO A 78 -33.30 -17.25 -23.30
CA PRO A 78 -33.56 -17.04 -21.88
C PRO A 78 -32.43 -16.26 -21.21
N SER A 79 -32.78 -15.23 -20.43
CA SER A 79 -31.86 -14.33 -19.73
C SER A 79 -31.00 -13.40 -20.60
N ALA A 80 -31.22 -13.32 -21.92
CA ALA A 80 -30.60 -12.31 -22.77
C ALA A 80 -31.45 -11.01 -22.79
N HIS A 81 -30.82 -9.86 -23.09
CA HIS A 81 -31.51 -8.58 -23.33
C HIS A 81 -32.45 -8.12 -22.19
N GLN A 82 -32.01 -8.18 -20.94
CA GLN A 82 -32.84 -7.83 -19.77
C GLN A 82 -32.87 -6.31 -19.49
N VAL A 83 -33.56 -5.56 -20.34
CA VAL A 83 -33.67 -4.09 -20.20
C VAL A 83 -34.35 -3.66 -18.89
N GLU A 84 -35.22 -4.49 -18.32
CA GLU A 84 -35.85 -4.24 -17.02
C GLU A 84 -34.82 -4.27 -15.88
N ARG A 85 -33.85 -5.19 -15.95
CA ARG A 85 -32.75 -5.28 -14.99
C ARG A 85 -31.81 -4.09 -15.13
N GLU A 86 -31.50 -3.68 -16.35
CA GLU A 86 -30.69 -2.48 -16.57
C GLU A 86 -31.36 -1.25 -15.92
N TYR A 87 -32.67 -1.07 -16.13
CA TYR A 87 -33.43 0.00 -15.49
C TYR A 87 -33.36 -0.07 -13.96
N GLU A 88 -33.59 -1.26 -13.39
CA GLU A 88 -33.51 -1.49 -11.94
C GLU A 88 -32.15 -1.09 -11.36
N ILE A 89 -31.06 -1.51 -12.01
CA ILE A 89 -29.69 -1.23 -11.54
C ILE A 89 -29.35 0.25 -11.68
N LEU A 90 -29.68 0.87 -12.81
CA LEU A 90 -29.50 2.31 -13.01
C LEU A 90 -30.27 3.12 -11.96
N SER A 91 -31.52 2.75 -11.69
CA SER A 91 -32.36 3.40 -10.69
C SER A 91 -31.80 3.26 -9.28
N ALA A 92 -31.26 2.07 -8.94
CA ALA A 92 -30.65 1.80 -7.65
C ALA A 92 -29.32 2.56 -7.44
N LEU A 93 -28.54 2.73 -8.52
CA LEU A 93 -27.22 3.37 -8.45
C LEU A 93 -27.26 4.90 -8.49
N TYR A 94 -28.36 5.50 -8.93
CA TYR A 94 -28.47 6.96 -9.11
C TYR A 94 -28.12 7.78 -7.87
N GLN A 95 -28.44 7.29 -6.67
CA GLN A 95 -28.13 7.98 -5.41
C GLN A 95 -26.75 7.61 -4.83
N THR A 96 -25.95 6.82 -5.53
CA THR A 96 -24.63 6.38 -5.09
C THR A 96 -23.52 7.25 -5.66
N ARG A 97 -22.27 6.89 -5.36
CA ARG A 97 -21.08 7.53 -5.95
C ARG A 97 -20.79 7.05 -7.38
N VAL A 98 -21.52 6.05 -7.88
CA VAL A 98 -21.35 5.53 -9.24
C VAL A 98 -22.09 6.45 -10.21
N PRO A 99 -21.40 7.08 -11.17
CA PRO A 99 -22.04 7.96 -12.13
C PRO A 99 -22.88 7.13 -13.11
N VAL A 100 -24.20 7.30 -13.07
CA VAL A 100 -25.18 6.65 -13.96
C VAL A 100 -26.18 7.69 -14.48
N PRO A 101 -26.71 7.53 -15.71
CA PRO A 101 -27.77 8.41 -16.21
C PRO A 101 -29.05 8.25 -15.38
N VAL A 102 -29.83 9.33 -15.25
CA VAL A 102 -31.17 9.24 -14.65
C VAL A 102 -32.05 8.37 -15.54
N VAL A 103 -32.66 7.33 -14.98
CA VAL A 103 -33.74 6.59 -15.66
C VAL A 103 -35.09 7.20 -15.31
N TYR A 104 -35.93 7.48 -16.31
CA TYR A 104 -37.20 8.18 -16.11
C TYR A 104 -38.40 7.24 -16.07
N HIS A 105 -38.47 6.28 -17.00
CA HIS A 105 -39.65 5.41 -17.11
C HIS A 105 -39.31 4.05 -17.74
N LEU A 106 -39.86 2.97 -17.18
CA LEU A 106 -39.84 1.62 -17.72
C LEU A 106 -41.24 1.25 -18.24
N CYS A 107 -41.31 0.77 -19.49
CA CYS A 107 -42.52 0.24 -20.10
C CYS A 107 -42.33 -1.24 -20.43
N THR A 108 -43.15 -2.10 -19.81
CA THR A 108 -43.18 -3.54 -20.08
C THR A 108 -44.29 -3.94 -21.06
N ASP A 109 -45.20 -3.02 -21.40
CA ASP A 109 -46.28 -3.24 -22.36
C ASP A 109 -45.72 -3.23 -23.80
N PRO A 110 -45.68 -4.39 -24.50
CA PRO A 110 -45.19 -4.46 -25.87
C PRO A 110 -46.12 -3.74 -26.85
N SER A 111 -47.35 -3.40 -26.48
CA SER A 111 -48.27 -2.69 -27.36
C SER A 111 -47.72 -1.33 -27.80
N VAL A 112 -46.91 -0.65 -26.96
CA VAL A 112 -46.45 0.72 -27.20
C VAL A 112 -45.41 0.81 -28.34
N VAL A 113 -44.34 -0.01 -28.31
CA VAL A 113 -43.25 0.01 -29.32
C VAL A 113 -42.81 -1.39 -29.78
N GLY A 114 -43.67 -2.39 -29.60
CA GLY A 114 -43.46 -3.79 -29.97
C GLY A 114 -42.69 -4.62 -28.93
N THR A 115 -41.87 -3.99 -28.08
CA THR A 115 -41.06 -4.67 -27.07
C THR A 115 -40.88 -3.81 -25.81
N PRO A 116 -40.59 -4.41 -24.63
CA PRO A 116 -40.25 -3.66 -23.43
C PRO A 116 -39.07 -2.70 -23.65
N PHE A 117 -39.15 -1.53 -23.04
CA PHE A 117 -38.16 -0.45 -23.16
C PHE A 117 -38.11 0.42 -21.92
N TYR A 118 -37.00 1.13 -21.74
CA TYR A 118 -36.93 2.25 -20.80
C TYR A 118 -36.40 3.51 -21.46
N VAL A 119 -36.70 4.64 -20.84
CA VAL A 119 -36.21 5.97 -21.23
C VAL A 119 -35.33 6.53 -20.12
N MET A 120 -34.18 7.08 -20.50
CA MET A 120 -33.20 7.67 -19.59
C MET A 120 -32.68 9.03 -20.11
N GLU A 121 -31.93 9.70 -19.26
CA GLU A 121 -31.23 10.95 -19.54
C GLU A 121 -30.26 10.79 -20.72
N TYR A 122 -30.26 11.79 -21.60
CA TYR A 122 -29.16 11.97 -22.55
C TYR A 122 -28.02 12.73 -21.87
N VAL A 123 -26.92 12.04 -21.56
CA VAL A 123 -25.74 12.64 -20.91
C VAL A 123 -24.76 13.13 -21.98
N PRO A 124 -24.58 14.46 -22.16
CA PRO A 124 -23.64 14.99 -23.15
C PRO A 124 -22.20 14.85 -22.65
N GLY A 125 -21.34 14.19 -23.44
CA GLY A 125 -19.94 13.99 -23.07
C GLY A 125 -19.07 13.40 -24.18
N ARG A 126 -17.85 12.99 -23.81
CA ARG A 126 -16.88 12.34 -24.69
C ARG A 126 -16.86 10.85 -24.41
N ILE A 127 -16.90 10.04 -25.47
CA ILE A 127 -16.66 8.60 -25.40
C ILE A 127 -15.38 8.31 -26.17
N PHE A 128 -14.43 7.61 -25.54
CA PHE A 128 -13.16 7.28 -26.17
C PHE A 128 -13.15 5.83 -26.63
N LYS A 129 -13.26 5.62 -27.94
CA LYS A 129 -13.20 4.27 -28.54
C LYS A 129 -11.78 3.69 -28.60
N ASP A 130 -10.77 4.55 -28.72
CA ASP A 130 -9.35 4.13 -28.69
C ASP A 130 -8.80 4.31 -27.26
N PRO A 131 -8.35 3.23 -26.57
CA PRO A 131 -7.77 3.32 -25.23
C PRO A 131 -6.48 4.14 -25.19
N ALA A 132 -5.86 4.46 -26.34
CA ALA A 132 -4.74 5.40 -26.38
C ALA A 132 -5.16 6.87 -26.23
N LEU A 133 -6.47 7.17 -26.19
CA LEU A 133 -7.02 8.51 -25.97
C LEU A 133 -6.37 9.56 -26.91
N PRO A 134 -6.46 9.38 -28.24
CA PRO A 134 -5.87 10.31 -29.20
C PRO A 134 -6.45 11.72 -29.04
N GLY A 135 -5.63 12.75 -29.24
CA GLY A 135 -6.03 14.15 -29.05
C GLY A 135 -6.08 14.61 -27.59
N VAL A 136 -5.89 13.74 -26.60
CA VAL A 136 -5.76 14.13 -25.18
C VAL A 136 -4.29 14.29 -24.79
N SER A 137 -3.98 15.31 -23.99
CA SER A 137 -2.63 15.53 -23.46
C SER A 137 -2.18 14.37 -22.55
N SER A 138 -0.87 14.15 -22.41
CA SER A 138 -0.36 13.05 -21.57
C SER A 138 -0.91 13.08 -20.13
N MET A 139 -0.98 14.27 -19.51
CA MET A 139 -1.59 14.41 -18.17
C MET A 139 -3.10 14.14 -18.19
N GLY A 140 -3.79 14.58 -19.24
CA GLY A 140 -5.22 14.31 -19.40
C GLY A 140 -5.50 12.81 -19.53
N ARG A 141 -4.66 12.06 -20.24
CA ARG A 141 -4.77 10.58 -20.32
C ARG A 141 -4.61 9.93 -18.96
N TYR A 142 -3.63 10.38 -18.18
CA TYR A 142 -3.36 9.87 -16.85
C TYR A 142 -4.57 10.08 -15.95
N ALA A 143 -5.11 11.30 -15.96
CA ALA A 143 -6.27 11.68 -15.16
C ALA A 143 -7.55 10.94 -15.58
N ILE A 144 -7.76 10.72 -16.89
CA ILE A 144 -8.90 9.93 -17.41
C ILE A 144 -8.85 8.49 -16.89
N TYR A 145 -7.68 7.85 -16.95
CA TYR A 145 -7.52 6.49 -16.44
C TYR A 145 -7.66 6.42 -14.91
N GLN A 146 -7.20 7.43 -14.17
CA GLN A 146 -7.45 7.56 -12.72
C GLN A 146 -8.94 7.71 -12.41
N ALA A 147 -9.68 8.51 -13.18
CA ALA A 147 -11.13 8.67 -12.99
C ALA A 147 -11.89 7.37 -13.30
N ALA A 148 -11.52 6.66 -14.37
CA ALA A 148 -12.11 5.38 -14.72
C ALA A 148 -11.93 4.33 -13.61
N ILE A 149 -10.72 4.21 -13.05
CA ILE A 149 -10.45 3.21 -12.01
C ILE A 149 -11.04 3.60 -10.65
N GLN A 150 -11.18 4.90 -10.37
CA GLN A 150 -11.94 5.38 -9.22
C GLN A 150 -13.42 4.97 -9.30
N VAL A 151 -14.05 5.12 -10.48
CA VAL A 151 -15.45 4.70 -10.68
C VAL A 151 -15.62 3.19 -10.50
N ALA A 152 -14.69 2.37 -11.01
CA ALA A 152 -14.71 0.92 -10.77
C ALA A 152 -14.65 0.60 -9.27
N ALA A 153 -13.77 1.28 -8.52
CA ALA A 153 -13.67 1.12 -7.08
C ALA A 153 -14.94 1.57 -6.33
N ASP A 154 -15.56 2.68 -6.74
CA ASP A 154 -16.81 3.15 -6.17
C ASP A 154 -17.96 2.17 -6.44
N LEU A 155 -18.05 1.61 -7.65
CA LEU A 155 -19.00 0.55 -8.02
C LEU A 155 -18.84 -0.68 -7.13
N HIS A 156 -17.61 -1.17 -6.97
CA HIS A 156 -17.35 -2.35 -6.15
C HIS A 156 -17.54 -2.11 -4.65
N SER A 157 -17.70 -0.84 -4.23
CA SER A 157 -18.00 -0.45 -2.84
C SER A 157 -19.49 -0.27 -2.55
N VAL A 158 -20.36 -0.43 -3.55
CA VAL A 158 -21.82 -0.32 -3.36
C VAL A 158 -22.33 -1.46 -2.48
N ASP A 159 -23.04 -1.08 -1.42
CA ASP A 159 -23.79 -2.03 -0.60
C ASP A 159 -25.08 -2.44 -1.33
N ILE A 160 -25.07 -3.64 -1.90
CA ILE A 160 -26.19 -4.21 -2.67
C ILE A 160 -27.44 -4.46 -1.82
N HIS A 161 -27.33 -4.51 -0.49
CA HIS A 161 -28.47 -4.59 0.40
C HIS A 161 -29.12 -3.22 0.54
N ALA A 162 -28.31 -2.19 0.81
CA ALA A 162 -28.78 -0.82 0.97
C ALA A 162 -29.47 -0.27 -0.29
N VAL A 163 -29.01 -0.66 -1.48
CA VAL A 163 -29.60 -0.20 -2.76
C VAL A 163 -30.66 -1.15 -3.34
N GLY A 164 -31.06 -2.19 -2.60
CA GLY A 164 -32.16 -3.08 -3.01
C GLY A 164 -31.82 -4.08 -4.13
N LEU A 165 -30.54 -4.36 -4.37
CA LEU A 165 -30.05 -5.26 -5.44
C LEU A 165 -29.67 -6.67 -4.96
N SER A 166 -30.10 -7.07 -3.76
CA SER A 166 -29.69 -8.33 -3.14
C SER A 166 -30.17 -9.58 -3.88
N HIS A 167 -31.26 -9.50 -4.64
CA HIS A 167 -31.78 -10.61 -5.46
C HIS A 167 -30.86 -10.99 -6.61
N LEU A 168 -29.91 -10.11 -6.99
CA LEU A 168 -28.87 -10.42 -7.97
C LEU A 168 -27.82 -11.41 -7.41
N ALA A 169 -27.72 -11.52 -6.08
CA ALA A 169 -26.85 -12.52 -5.44
C ALA A 169 -27.48 -13.92 -5.53
N LYS A 170 -26.65 -14.93 -5.88
CA LYS A 170 -27.12 -16.32 -5.94
C LYS A 170 -27.27 -16.90 -4.54
N LYS A 171 -28.50 -17.30 -4.17
CA LYS A 171 -28.77 -18.01 -2.92
C LYS A 171 -28.28 -19.47 -2.98
N PRO A 172 -27.80 -20.05 -1.86
CA PRO A 172 -27.53 -21.48 -1.75
C PRO A 172 -28.81 -22.28 -2.02
N LYS A 173 -28.70 -23.38 -2.77
CA LYS A 173 -29.77 -24.38 -2.86
C LYS A 173 -29.52 -25.45 -1.79
N PRO A 174 -30.54 -25.97 -1.08
CA PRO A 174 -30.37 -27.04 -0.11
C PRO A 174 -29.62 -28.23 -0.74
N GLY A 175 -28.57 -28.72 -0.08
CA GLY A 175 -27.79 -29.89 -0.51
C GLY A 175 -26.85 -29.66 -1.71
N LYS A 176 -26.64 -28.42 -2.19
CA LYS A 176 -25.68 -28.13 -3.28
C LYS A 176 -24.71 -27.02 -2.88
N PRO A 177 -23.39 -27.20 -3.07
CA PRO A 177 -22.41 -26.15 -2.81
C PRO A 177 -22.65 -24.93 -3.71
N VAL A 178 -22.36 -23.74 -3.18
CA VAL A 178 -22.48 -22.48 -3.94
C VAL A 178 -21.28 -22.37 -4.88
N MET A 179 -21.51 -22.50 -6.19
CA MET A 179 -20.47 -22.30 -7.20
C MET A 179 -19.91 -20.87 -7.13
N SER A 180 -18.58 -20.72 -7.25
CA SER A 180 -17.91 -19.42 -7.24
C SER A 180 -18.28 -18.57 -8.47
N TYR A 181 -17.99 -17.26 -8.47
CA TYR A 181 -18.22 -16.42 -9.66
C TYR A 181 -17.43 -16.96 -10.87
N ALA A 182 -16.14 -17.27 -10.67
CA ALA A 182 -15.27 -17.80 -11.70
C ALA A 182 -15.79 -19.11 -12.28
N GLU A 183 -16.18 -20.05 -11.43
CA GLU A 183 -16.74 -21.35 -11.84
C GLU A 183 -18.02 -21.19 -12.67
N ARG A 184 -18.92 -20.29 -12.25
CA ARG A 184 -20.15 -19.99 -12.99
C ARG A 184 -19.85 -19.40 -14.38
N GLN A 185 -18.88 -18.48 -14.46
CA GLN A 185 -18.49 -17.87 -15.72
C GLN A 185 -17.85 -18.90 -16.65
N LEU A 186 -16.88 -19.67 -16.15
CA LEU A 186 -16.19 -20.72 -16.91
C LEU A 186 -17.21 -21.70 -17.51
N ARG A 187 -18.07 -22.30 -16.67
CA ARG A 187 -19.10 -23.24 -17.13
C ARG A 187 -20.07 -22.64 -18.15
N ARG A 188 -20.49 -21.39 -17.96
CA ARG A 188 -21.43 -20.69 -18.86
C ARG A 188 -20.80 -20.48 -20.23
N TRP A 189 -19.60 -19.91 -20.27
CA TRP A 189 -18.92 -19.56 -21.50
C TRP A 189 -18.36 -20.78 -22.23
N THR A 190 -17.97 -21.85 -21.51
CA THR A 190 -17.67 -23.15 -22.13
C THR A 190 -18.89 -23.67 -22.88
N ARG A 191 -20.07 -23.74 -22.23
CA ARG A 191 -21.29 -24.20 -22.91
C ARG A 191 -21.65 -23.34 -24.14
N GLN A 192 -21.45 -22.03 -24.03
CA GLN A 192 -21.73 -21.12 -25.14
C GLN A 192 -20.74 -21.32 -26.29
N PHE A 193 -19.45 -21.46 -25.99
CA PHE A 193 -18.41 -21.77 -26.98
C PHE A 193 -18.73 -23.09 -27.70
N GLU A 194 -19.00 -24.15 -26.94
CA GLU A 194 -19.38 -25.48 -27.45
C GLU A 194 -20.58 -25.42 -28.41
N ALA A 195 -21.66 -24.74 -28.01
CA ALA A 195 -22.83 -24.55 -28.87
C ALA A 195 -22.52 -23.73 -30.14
N SER A 196 -21.44 -22.94 -30.13
CA SER A 196 -20.99 -22.11 -31.24
C SER A 196 -19.77 -22.63 -32.01
N ARG A 197 -19.29 -23.85 -31.69
CA ARG A 197 -18.12 -24.46 -32.35
C ARG A 197 -18.38 -24.68 -33.84
N THR A 198 -17.36 -24.46 -34.66
CA THR A 198 -17.40 -24.51 -36.15
C THR A 198 -16.39 -25.47 -36.77
N GLY A 199 -15.70 -26.30 -35.98
CA GLY A 199 -14.77 -27.34 -36.45
C GLY A 199 -13.33 -26.87 -36.69
N ASP A 200 -13.14 -25.66 -37.23
CA ASP A 200 -11.84 -25.17 -37.72
C ASP A 200 -10.94 -24.49 -36.65
N ASP A 201 -11.47 -24.15 -35.46
CA ASP A 201 -10.84 -23.13 -34.56
C ASP A 201 -10.76 -23.55 -33.06
N SER A 202 -10.31 -24.79 -32.75
CA SER A 202 -10.57 -25.36 -31.41
C SER A 202 -9.36 -25.58 -30.49
N LYS A 203 -8.11 -25.69 -30.99
CA LYS A 203 -6.99 -26.19 -30.16
C LYS A 203 -6.61 -25.25 -29.02
N GLU A 204 -6.47 -23.95 -29.30
CA GLU A 204 -6.09 -22.93 -28.32
C GLU A 204 -7.21 -22.70 -27.31
N MET A 205 -8.47 -22.76 -27.76
CA MET A 205 -9.64 -22.65 -26.89
C MET A 205 -9.79 -23.87 -26.00
N ASP A 206 -9.61 -25.08 -26.52
CA ASP A 206 -9.68 -26.32 -25.75
C ASP A 206 -8.56 -26.35 -24.69
N ALA A 207 -7.34 -25.92 -25.06
CA ALA A 207 -6.23 -25.76 -24.13
C ALA A 207 -6.57 -24.74 -23.02
N LEU A 208 -7.12 -23.58 -23.39
CA LEU A 208 -7.48 -22.54 -22.42
C LEU A 208 -8.60 -23.00 -21.48
N ILE A 209 -9.63 -23.67 -22.00
CA ILE A 209 -10.71 -24.25 -21.21
C ILE A 209 -10.15 -25.27 -20.24
N LYS A 210 -9.27 -26.16 -20.70
CA LYS A 210 -8.63 -27.17 -19.85
C LYS A 210 -7.83 -26.51 -18.74
N THR A 211 -6.91 -25.59 -19.05
CA THR A 211 -6.08 -24.92 -18.04
C THR A 211 -6.92 -24.12 -17.05
N LEU A 212 -7.98 -23.41 -17.49
CA LEU A 212 -8.88 -22.70 -16.58
C LEU A 212 -9.67 -23.63 -15.65
N ASN A 213 -10.01 -24.85 -16.09
CA ASN A 213 -10.63 -25.85 -15.21
C ASN A 213 -9.60 -26.41 -14.22
N ASP A 214 -8.39 -26.75 -14.69
CA ASP A 214 -7.32 -27.34 -13.86
C ASP A 214 -6.79 -26.36 -12.81
N THR A 215 -6.79 -25.06 -13.11
CA THR A 215 -6.28 -23.98 -12.25
C THR A 215 -7.36 -23.20 -11.51
N LEU A 216 -8.61 -23.67 -11.55
CA LEU A 216 -9.73 -23.04 -10.88
C LEU A 216 -9.40 -22.87 -9.37
N PRO A 217 -9.35 -21.64 -8.83
CA PRO A 217 -8.93 -21.43 -7.44
C PRO A 217 -9.84 -22.15 -6.45
N SER A 218 -9.24 -22.92 -5.53
CA SER A 218 -9.94 -23.78 -4.55
C SER A 218 -10.40 -23.06 -3.27
N ASP A 219 -10.04 -21.80 -3.08
CA ASP A 219 -10.11 -21.13 -1.78
C ASP A 219 -11.39 -20.29 -1.58
N SER A 220 -11.94 -20.38 -0.37
CA SER A 220 -13.13 -19.67 0.15
C SER A 220 -13.02 -18.13 0.18
N ALA A 221 -11.93 -17.55 -0.33
CA ALA A 221 -11.72 -16.10 -0.47
C ALA A 221 -12.66 -15.43 -1.50
N MET A 222 -13.50 -16.20 -2.22
CA MET A 222 -14.44 -15.73 -3.24
C MET A 222 -15.80 -15.21 -2.70
N PHE A 223 -15.89 -14.79 -1.43
CA PHE A 223 -17.06 -14.07 -0.91
C PHE A 223 -16.95 -12.54 -1.02
N ALA A 224 -15.94 -12.01 -1.72
CA ALA A 224 -15.97 -10.65 -2.26
C ALA A 224 -17.04 -10.58 -3.38
N GLN A 225 -18.31 -10.57 -2.98
CA GLN A 225 -19.46 -10.45 -3.85
C GLN A 225 -19.89 -8.98 -3.86
N CYS A 226 -19.36 -8.21 -4.81
CA CYS A 226 -19.82 -6.86 -5.07
C CYS A 226 -20.68 -6.84 -6.33
N LEU A 227 -21.41 -5.73 -6.52
CA LEU A 227 -21.98 -5.44 -7.82
C LEU A 227 -20.83 -5.22 -8.82
N VAL A 228 -20.84 -5.97 -9.92
CA VAL A 228 -19.92 -5.80 -11.03
C VAL A 228 -20.70 -5.42 -12.29
N HIS A 229 -20.09 -4.57 -13.11
CA HIS A 229 -20.63 -4.15 -14.41
C HIS A 229 -20.61 -5.31 -15.41
N GLY A 230 -19.53 -6.09 -15.42
CA GLY A 230 -19.35 -7.23 -16.31
C GLY A 230 -18.88 -6.88 -17.72
N ASP A 231 -18.74 -5.60 -18.04
CA ASP A 231 -18.13 -5.06 -19.27
C ASP A 231 -17.48 -3.67 -19.05
N PHE A 232 -16.73 -3.51 -17.96
CA PHE A 232 -16.21 -2.19 -17.56
C PHE A 232 -14.98 -1.78 -18.40
N ARG A 233 -15.18 -0.91 -19.38
CA ARG A 233 -14.14 -0.47 -20.33
C ARG A 233 -14.22 1.03 -20.58
N ILE A 234 -13.12 1.66 -21.04
CA ILE A 234 -13.07 3.11 -21.33
C ILE A 234 -14.13 3.55 -22.34
N ASP A 235 -14.45 2.71 -23.33
CA ASP A 235 -15.45 2.99 -24.37
C ASP A 235 -16.90 2.89 -23.87
N ASN A 236 -17.12 2.36 -22.66
CA ASN A 236 -18.41 2.34 -21.97
C ASN A 236 -18.54 3.46 -20.93
N LEU A 237 -17.61 4.42 -20.91
CA LEU A 237 -17.64 5.57 -20.01
C LEU A 237 -17.89 6.87 -20.80
N ILE A 238 -18.88 7.66 -20.37
CA ILE A 238 -19.06 9.03 -20.82
C ILE A 238 -18.22 9.93 -19.92
N PHE A 239 -17.24 10.62 -20.49
CA PHE A 239 -16.43 11.62 -19.80
C PHE A 239 -16.99 13.03 -20.01
N HIS A 240 -16.74 13.90 -19.05
CA HIS A 240 -17.06 15.32 -19.17
C HIS A 240 -16.43 15.92 -20.45
N PRO A 241 -17.09 16.85 -21.16
CA PRO A 241 -16.58 17.43 -22.41
C PRO A 241 -15.16 17.99 -22.32
N THR A 242 -14.78 18.54 -21.17
CA THR A 242 -13.49 19.22 -20.96
C THR A 242 -12.68 18.67 -19.78
N GLU A 243 -13.30 17.96 -18.85
CA GLU A 243 -12.66 17.51 -17.59
C GLU A 243 -12.39 16.00 -17.62
N PRO A 244 -11.35 15.52 -16.91
CA PRO A 244 -11.09 14.09 -16.73
C PRO A 244 -12.01 13.50 -15.65
N ARG A 245 -13.32 13.58 -15.85
CA ARG A 245 -14.36 13.13 -14.92
C ARG A 245 -15.37 12.27 -15.65
N VAL A 246 -15.74 11.13 -15.08
CA VAL A 246 -16.78 10.25 -15.64
C VAL A 246 -18.16 10.80 -15.24
N LEU A 247 -19.05 10.96 -16.21
CA LEU A 247 -20.43 11.42 -16.04
C LEU A 247 -21.44 10.27 -16.04
N ALA A 248 -21.15 9.17 -16.76
CA ALA A 248 -22.02 8.00 -16.81
C ALA A 248 -21.24 6.74 -17.20
N VAL A 249 -21.58 5.61 -16.58
CA VAL A 249 -21.22 4.26 -17.03
C VAL A 249 -22.39 3.70 -17.85
N LEU A 250 -22.09 3.17 -19.04
CA LEU A 250 -23.06 2.64 -19.99
C LEU A 250 -22.99 1.11 -20.08
N ASP A 251 -24.08 0.51 -20.57
CA ASP A 251 -24.18 -0.90 -20.95
C ASP A 251 -24.18 -1.90 -19.77
N TRP A 252 -25.17 -1.75 -18.91
CA TRP A 252 -25.36 -2.56 -17.70
C TRP A 252 -25.90 -3.98 -17.94
N GLU A 253 -25.99 -4.46 -19.17
CA GLU A 253 -26.68 -5.71 -19.51
C GLU A 253 -26.04 -6.96 -18.87
N LEU A 254 -24.72 -6.90 -18.63
CA LEU A 254 -23.91 -8.00 -18.11
C LEU A 254 -23.73 -7.94 -16.58
N SER A 255 -24.33 -6.94 -15.95
CA SER A 255 -24.14 -6.67 -14.53
C SER A 255 -24.76 -7.75 -13.65
N THR A 256 -24.05 -8.06 -12.58
CA THR A 256 -24.38 -9.15 -11.65
C THR A 256 -23.62 -8.95 -10.34
N VAL A 257 -23.94 -9.76 -9.34
CA VAL A 257 -23.05 -9.93 -8.18
C VAL A 257 -21.92 -10.89 -8.54
N GLY A 258 -20.68 -10.44 -8.35
CA GLY A 258 -19.49 -11.14 -8.83
C GLY A 258 -18.20 -10.68 -8.16
N HIS A 259 -17.08 -11.10 -8.75
CA HIS A 259 -15.75 -10.74 -8.26
C HIS A 259 -15.27 -9.44 -8.93
N PRO A 260 -14.76 -8.44 -8.17
CA PRO A 260 -14.39 -7.12 -8.70
C PRO A 260 -13.34 -7.17 -9.82
N LEU A 261 -12.48 -8.19 -9.81
CA LEU A 261 -11.47 -8.34 -10.85
C LEU A 261 -12.04 -8.57 -12.23
N CYS A 262 -13.31 -8.99 -12.35
CA CYS A 262 -13.98 -9.02 -13.64
C CYS A 262 -13.89 -7.66 -14.34
N ASP A 263 -14.22 -6.57 -13.66
CA ASP A 263 -14.23 -5.25 -14.27
C ASP A 263 -12.81 -4.68 -14.41
N VAL A 264 -11.94 -4.95 -13.45
CA VAL A 264 -10.54 -4.50 -13.50
C VAL A 264 -9.78 -5.14 -14.68
N THR A 265 -9.96 -6.44 -14.94
CA THR A 265 -9.29 -7.12 -16.05
C THR A 265 -9.83 -6.67 -17.40
N TYR A 266 -11.11 -6.30 -17.51
CA TYR A 266 -11.64 -5.66 -18.72
C TYR A 266 -10.93 -4.33 -19.02
N LEU A 267 -10.62 -3.53 -18.00
CA LEU A 267 -9.87 -2.28 -18.16
C LEU A 267 -8.38 -2.52 -18.47
N CYS A 268 -7.80 -3.66 -18.06
CA CYS A 268 -6.43 -4.07 -18.38
C CYS A 268 -6.28 -4.76 -19.74
N MET A 269 -7.37 -5.33 -20.29
CA MET A 269 -7.37 -6.06 -21.56
C MET A 269 -6.62 -5.33 -22.70
N PRO A 270 -6.75 -4.00 -22.88
CA PRO A 270 -6.01 -3.29 -23.92
C PRO A 270 -4.49 -3.48 -23.88
N TYR A 271 -3.86 -3.67 -22.71
CA TYR A 271 -2.39 -3.82 -22.62
C TYR A 271 -1.85 -5.07 -23.35
N TYR A 272 -2.69 -6.09 -23.53
CA TYR A 272 -2.32 -7.35 -24.20
C TYR A 272 -2.78 -7.42 -25.65
N LEU A 273 -3.67 -6.54 -26.06
CA LEU A 273 -4.17 -6.49 -27.43
C LEU A 273 -3.23 -5.65 -28.32
N PRO A 274 -2.93 -6.10 -29.55
CA PRO A 274 -2.15 -5.32 -30.50
C PRO A 274 -2.93 -4.10 -31.01
N ARG A 275 -2.20 -3.12 -31.55
CA ARG A 275 -2.79 -2.02 -32.33
C ARG A 275 -2.96 -2.47 -33.77
N ILE A 276 -4.20 -2.70 -34.17
CA ILE A 276 -4.55 -3.10 -35.54
C ILE A 276 -5.27 -1.93 -36.21
N PRO A 277 -4.71 -1.35 -37.29
CA PRO A 277 -5.39 -0.30 -38.07
C PRO A 277 -6.79 -0.74 -38.50
N ASN A 278 -7.78 0.13 -38.38
CA ASN A 278 -9.19 -0.12 -38.78
C ASN A 278 -9.91 -1.28 -38.06
N SER A 279 -9.31 -1.84 -36.99
CA SER A 279 -9.97 -2.80 -36.10
C SER A 279 -10.98 -2.10 -35.19
N ALA A 280 -12.10 -2.79 -34.94
CA ALA A 280 -13.11 -2.37 -33.96
C ALA A 280 -12.60 -2.48 -32.52
N VAL A 281 -11.57 -3.30 -32.28
CA VAL A 281 -10.93 -3.48 -30.97
C VAL A 281 -9.49 -2.96 -31.07
N GLN A 282 -9.21 -1.87 -30.36
CA GLN A 282 -7.90 -1.24 -30.31
C GLN A 282 -7.17 -1.62 -29.01
N GLY A 283 -5.88 -1.92 -29.12
CA GLY A 283 -5.04 -2.26 -27.99
C GLY A 283 -3.95 -1.22 -27.67
N LEU A 284 -3.13 -1.57 -26.69
CA LEU A 284 -2.00 -0.82 -26.16
C LEU A 284 -0.69 -1.64 -26.15
N LYS A 285 -0.70 -2.89 -26.61
CA LYS A 285 0.51 -3.71 -26.68
C LYS A 285 1.55 -3.01 -27.57
N GLY A 286 2.76 -2.85 -27.02
CA GLY A 286 3.87 -2.13 -27.67
C GLY A 286 3.80 -0.60 -27.54
N VAL A 287 2.73 -0.03 -26.97
CA VAL A 287 2.67 1.39 -26.65
C VAL A 287 3.45 1.67 -25.38
N ASN A 288 4.37 2.63 -25.42
CA ASN A 288 5.02 3.15 -24.21
C ASN A 288 4.01 3.99 -23.40
N CYS A 289 3.18 3.30 -22.61
CA CYS A 289 2.08 3.88 -21.84
C CYS A 289 2.59 5.02 -20.95
N ARG A 290 3.71 4.80 -20.24
CA ARG A 290 4.32 5.79 -19.36
C ARG A 290 4.67 7.09 -20.09
N LYS A 291 5.33 7.00 -21.26
CA LYS A 291 5.69 8.18 -22.07
C LYS A 291 4.44 8.89 -22.63
N LYS A 292 3.39 8.14 -22.96
CA LYS A 292 2.12 8.66 -23.48
C LYS A 292 1.20 9.21 -22.39
N GLY A 293 1.55 9.05 -21.12
CA GLY A 293 0.72 9.43 -19.98
C GLY A 293 -0.47 8.51 -19.73
N ILE A 294 -0.45 7.29 -20.26
CA ILE A 294 -1.44 6.25 -19.96
C ILE A 294 -0.92 5.48 -18.74
N LEU A 295 -1.79 5.15 -17.77
CA LEU A 295 -1.38 4.30 -16.65
C LEU A 295 -0.80 2.99 -17.19
N THR A 296 0.32 2.53 -16.63
CA THR A 296 0.73 1.14 -16.88
C THR A 296 -0.24 0.20 -16.15
N GLU A 297 -0.32 -1.07 -16.57
CA GLU A 297 -1.12 -2.08 -15.86
C GLU A 297 -0.84 -2.07 -14.35
N THR A 298 0.43 -2.13 -13.95
CA THR A 298 0.82 -2.08 -12.53
C THR A 298 0.32 -0.81 -11.82
N GLN A 299 0.34 0.34 -12.49
CA GLN A 299 -0.15 1.59 -11.92
C GLN A 299 -1.69 1.62 -11.81
N LEU A 300 -2.39 1.08 -12.80
CA LEU A 300 -3.85 0.95 -12.79
C LEU A 300 -4.30 0.00 -11.68
N LEU A 301 -3.66 -1.15 -11.55
CA LEU A 301 -3.89 -2.13 -10.49
C LEU A 301 -3.64 -1.52 -9.11
N ARG A 302 -2.55 -0.75 -8.94
CA ARG A 302 -2.26 -0.03 -7.69
C ARG A 302 -3.31 1.04 -7.38
N ALA A 303 -3.72 1.82 -8.39
CA ALA A 303 -4.76 2.84 -8.22
C ALA A 303 -6.08 2.21 -7.79
N TYR A 304 -6.45 1.07 -8.37
CA TYR A 304 -7.63 0.31 -7.97
C TYR A 304 -7.59 -0.10 -6.49
N VAL A 305 -6.49 -0.74 -6.05
CA VAL A 305 -6.30 -1.18 -4.66
C VAL A 305 -6.37 0.01 -3.69
N ASN A 306 -5.78 1.15 -4.05
CA ASN A 306 -5.83 2.35 -3.22
C ASN A 306 -7.24 2.95 -3.09
N ASN A 307 -8.06 2.83 -4.13
CA ASN A 307 -9.39 3.45 -4.19
C ASN A 307 -10.49 2.54 -3.63
N ALA A 308 -10.36 1.22 -3.77
CA ALA A 308 -11.33 0.25 -3.29
C ALA A 308 -11.29 0.17 -1.76
N LYS A 309 -12.19 0.89 -1.08
CA LYS A 309 -12.35 0.92 0.39
C LYS A 309 -12.87 -0.39 1.00
N ALA A 310 -12.62 -1.55 0.38
CA ALA A 310 -13.21 -2.84 0.78
C ALA A 310 -12.18 -3.75 1.47
N PRO A 311 -12.52 -4.39 2.61
CA PRO A 311 -11.69 -5.42 3.25
C PRO A 311 -11.55 -6.73 2.43
N ALA A 312 -12.21 -6.83 1.28
CA ALA A 312 -12.37 -8.09 0.54
C ALA A 312 -11.37 -8.27 -0.63
N ILE A 313 -10.37 -7.38 -0.74
CA ILE A 313 -9.28 -7.50 -1.74
C ILE A 313 -7.97 -7.68 -0.97
N ASP A 314 -7.94 -8.72 -0.13
CA ASP A 314 -6.92 -9.01 0.90
C ASP A 314 -5.61 -9.62 0.36
N ARG A 315 -5.32 -9.46 -0.95
CA ARG A 315 -4.03 -9.82 -1.57
C ARG A 315 -3.75 -8.80 -2.69
N PRO A 316 -2.50 -8.55 -3.11
CA PRO A 316 -2.23 -7.90 -4.38
C PRO A 316 -2.81 -8.79 -5.48
N ILE A 317 -4.09 -8.57 -5.80
CA ILE A 317 -4.86 -9.18 -6.89
C ILE A 317 -4.50 -10.67 -7.07
N ALA A 318 -4.68 -11.46 -6.01
CA ALA A 318 -4.41 -12.89 -6.13
C ALA A 318 -5.28 -13.49 -7.24
N HIS A 319 -4.65 -14.33 -8.06
CA HIS A 319 -5.28 -14.91 -9.25
C HIS A 319 -5.65 -13.86 -10.31
N PHE A 320 -4.96 -12.71 -10.39
CA PHE A 320 -5.15 -11.72 -11.46
C PHE A 320 -5.06 -12.37 -12.83
N GLU A 321 -4.01 -13.15 -13.04
CA GLU A 321 -3.68 -13.82 -14.29
C GLU A 321 -4.79 -14.80 -14.67
N PHE A 322 -5.34 -15.52 -13.68
CA PHE A 322 -6.52 -16.37 -13.87
C PHE A 322 -7.75 -15.56 -14.31
N HIS A 323 -8.07 -14.46 -13.63
CA HIS A 323 -9.22 -13.63 -13.97
C HIS A 323 -9.05 -12.92 -15.32
N LEU A 324 -7.83 -12.53 -15.67
CA LEU A 324 -7.48 -11.94 -16.96
C LEU A 324 -7.62 -12.98 -18.07
N ALA A 325 -7.11 -14.20 -17.87
CA ALA A 325 -7.28 -15.30 -18.81
C ALA A 325 -8.77 -15.68 -18.96
N LEU A 326 -9.54 -15.70 -17.88
CA LEU A 326 -11.00 -15.90 -17.90
C LEU A 326 -11.71 -14.80 -18.70
N THR A 327 -11.22 -13.55 -18.65
CA THR A 327 -11.73 -12.42 -19.45
C THR A 327 -11.47 -12.64 -20.93
N PHE A 328 -10.25 -13.03 -21.31
CA PHE A 328 -9.91 -13.37 -22.70
C PHE A 328 -10.70 -14.58 -23.21
N PHE A 329 -10.88 -15.61 -22.38
CA PHE A 329 -11.73 -16.77 -22.69
C PHE A 329 -13.17 -16.36 -23.00
N ARG A 330 -13.75 -15.50 -22.14
CA ARG A 330 -15.09 -14.97 -22.35
C ARG A 330 -15.20 -14.20 -23.67
N MET A 331 -14.23 -13.34 -23.98
CA MET A 331 -14.19 -12.58 -25.23
C MET A 331 -14.10 -13.50 -26.46
N ALA A 332 -13.27 -14.55 -26.38
CA ALA A 332 -13.18 -15.56 -27.42
C ALA A 332 -14.51 -16.31 -27.63
N ALA A 333 -15.18 -16.73 -26.54
CA ALA A 333 -16.48 -17.41 -26.64
C ALA A 333 -17.58 -16.50 -27.25
N ILE A 334 -17.59 -15.21 -26.92
CA ILE A 334 -18.51 -14.23 -27.52
C ILE A 334 -18.21 -14.07 -29.03
N ALA A 335 -16.93 -13.92 -29.37
CA ALA A 335 -16.47 -13.77 -30.75
C ALA A 335 -16.81 -15.00 -31.60
N GLN A 336 -16.67 -16.20 -31.04
CA GLN A 336 -17.05 -17.46 -31.69
C GLN A 336 -18.54 -17.49 -32.05
N GLY A 337 -19.41 -17.04 -31.15
CA GLY A 337 -20.84 -16.92 -31.43
C GLY A 337 -21.17 -15.92 -32.54
N VAL A 338 -20.40 -14.86 -32.70
CA VAL A 338 -20.52 -13.92 -33.83
C VAL A 338 -20.01 -14.56 -35.12
N TYR A 339 -18.86 -15.24 -35.06
CA TYR A 339 -18.24 -15.91 -36.20
C TYR A 339 -19.13 -17.02 -36.76
N LYS A 340 -19.71 -17.89 -35.92
CA LYS A 340 -20.69 -18.91 -36.34
C LYS A 340 -21.90 -18.30 -37.03
N ARG A 341 -22.46 -17.21 -36.49
CA ARG A 341 -23.58 -16.50 -37.13
C ARG A 341 -23.19 -15.94 -38.50
N SER A 342 -21.94 -15.51 -38.67
CA SER A 342 -21.42 -15.09 -39.97
C SER A 342 -21.34 -16.25 -40.96
N LYS A 343 -20.82 -17.42 -40.56
CA LYS A 343 -20.79 -18.62 -41.42
C LYS A 343 -22.21 -19.08 -41.82
N LEU A 344 -23.20 -18.86 -40.96
CA LEU A 344 -24.62 -19.15 -41.22
C LEU A 344 -25.36 -18.02 -41.97
N GLY A 345 -24.68 -16.95 -42.41
CA GLY A 345 -25.31 -15.83 -43.12
C GLY A 345 -26.20 -14.90 -42.28
N ASN A 346 -26.23 -15.08 -40.95
CA ASN A 346 -27.14 -14.41 -40.01
C ASN A 346 -26.42 -13.38 -39.11
N ALA A 347 -25.32 -12.79 -39.57
CA ALA A 347 -24.57 -11.80 -38.79
C ALA A 347 -25.09 -10.36 -39.00
N SER A 348 -25.09 -9.56 -37.94
CA SER A 348 -25.51 -8.15 -37.96
C SER A 348 -24.46 -7.19 -38.53
N SER A 349 -23.28 -7.69 -38.93
CA SER A 349 -22.14 -6.89 -39.39
C SER A 349 -21.41 -7.59 -40.54
N SER A 350 -21.06 -6.84 -41.59
CA SER A 350 -20.26 -7.32 -42.73
C SER A 350 -18.83 -7.74 -42.34
N LYS A 351 -18.35 -7.30 -41.17
CA LYS A 351 -17.04 -7.66 -40.61
C LYS A 351 -17.07 -8.90 -39.71
N ALA A 352 -18.22 -9.57 -39.57
CA ALA A 352 -18.39 -10.68 -38.63
C ALA A 352 -17.52 -11.92 -38.93
N HIS A 353 -17.08 -12.12 -40.18
CA HIS A 353 -16.17 -13.19 -40.57
C HIS A 353 -14.77 -13.03 -39.96
N MET A 354 -14.32 -11.79 -39.69
CA MET A 354 -13.00 -11.51 -39.09
C MET A 354 -12.92 -11.90 -37.61
N PHE A 355 -14.05 -12.25 -36.97
CA PHE A 355 -14.06 -12.65 -35.57
C PHE A 355 -13.40 -14.02 -35.33
N GLY A 356 -13.26 -14.89 -36.33
CA GLY A 356 -12.52 -16.15 -36.20
C GLY A 356 -11.07 -15.93 -35.75
N MET A 357 -10.34 -15.03 -36.41
CA MET A 357 -8.97 -14.65 -36.01
C MET A 357 -8.92 -14.03 -34.60
N PHE A 358 -9.98 -13.32 -34.19
CA PHE A 358 -10.06 -12.72 -32.86
C PHE A 358 -10.27 -13.77 -31.77
N VAL A 359 -10.94 -14.89 -32.06
CA VAL A 359 -11.07 -16.05 -31.18
C VAL A 359 -9.69 -16.62 -30.87
N GLU A 360 -8.92 -16.97 -31.91
CA GLU A 360 -7.57 -17.53 -31.76
C GLU A 360 -6.65 -16.59 -30.99
N MET A 361 -6.66 -15.29 -31.32
CA MET A 361 -5.83 -14.30 -30.63
C MET A 361 -6.18 -14.21 -29.13
N CYS A 362 -7.46 -14.15 -28.78
CA CYS A 362 -7.88 -14.10 -27.38
C CYS A 362 -7.52 -15.39 -26.64
N ALA A 363 -7.74 -16.54 -27.25
CA ALA A 363 -7.39 -17.84 -26.68
C ALA A 363 -5.87 -17.95 -26.44
N GLY A 364 -5.07 -17.54 -27.42
CA GLY A 364 -3.61 -17.51 -27.34
C GLY A 364 -3.09 -16.58 -26.24
N ILE A 365 -3.67 -15.38 -26.09
CA ILE A 365 -3.32 -14.47 -24.99
C ILE A 365 -3.70 -15.08 -23.63
N GLY A 366 -4.89 -15.66 -23.50
CA GLY A 366 -5.32 -16.33 -22.26
C GLY A 366 -4.34 -17.43 -21.83
N ASN A 367 -3.94 -18.30 -22.78
CA ASN A 367 -2.95 -19.35 -22.54
C ASN A 367 -1.56 -18.78 -22.18
N MET A 368 -1.12 -17.71 -22.83
CA MET A 368 0.14 -17.04 -22.53
C MET A 368 0.17 -16.52 -21.09
N VAL A 369 -0.90 -15.81 -20.68
CA VAL A 369 -1.02 -15.24 -19.33
C VAL A 369 -0.94 -16.33 -18.26
N LEU A 370 -1.64 -17.46 -18.46
CA LEU A 370 -1.60 -18.59 -17.51
C LEU A 370 -0.22 -19.28 -17.47
N LYS A 371 0.43 -19.48 -18.62
CA LYS A 371 1.78 -20.06 -18.69
C LYS A 371 2.83 -19.19 -18.00
N SER A 372 2.76 -17.87 -18.15
CA SER A 372 3.64 -16.94 -17.45
C SER A 372 3.45 -17.02 -15.93
N ALA A 373 2.21 -17.19 -15.46
CA ALA A 373 1.92 -17.40 -14.04
C ALA A 373 2.48 -18.72 -13.50
N GLU A 374 2.43 -19.81 -14.29
CA GLU A 374 3.04 -21.11 -13.91
C GLU A 374 4.57 -21.05 -13.85
N GLN A 375 5.22 -20.32 -14.76
CA GLN A 375 6.69 -20.13 -14.74
C GLN A 375 7.17 -19.28 -13.56
N GLU A 376 6.33 -18.39 -13.05
CA GLU A 376 6.58 -17.67 -11.78
C GLU A 376 6.27 -18.52 -10.54
N ALA A 377 5.45 -19.58 -10.68
CA ALA A 377 5.01 -20.48 -9.60
C ALA A 377 5.82 -21.78 -9.46
N LEU A 378 6.59 -22.19 -10.48
CA LEU A 378 7.45 -23.38 -10.43
C LEU A 378 8.72 -23.13 -9.59
N PRO A 379 9.06 -24.00 -8.62
CA PRO A 379 10.33 -23.91 -7.91
C PRO A 379 11.46 -24.30 -8.86
N LYS A 380 12.29 -23.33 -9.27
CA LYS A 380 13.60 -23.64 -9.84
C LYS A 380 14.54 -24.08 -8.72
N GLU A 381 15.01 -25.31 -8.84
CA GLU A 381 16.03 -25.90 -7.99
C GLU A 381 17.29 -25.02 -7.93
N CYS A 382 17.68 -24.71 -6.70
CA CYS A 382 19.06 -24.60 -6.21
C CYS A 382 20.13 -23.98 -7.12
N GLN A 383 20.10 -22.67 -7.36
CA GLN A 383 21.31 -21.80 -7.38
C GLN A 383 20.94 -20.40 -6.87
N GLY A 384 21.79 -19.80 -6.03
CA GLY A 384 21.49 -18.59 -5.24
C GLY A 384 20.87 -17.43 -6.04
N VAL A 385 19.87 -16.78 -5.44
CA VAL A 385 19.13 -15.69 -6.09
C VAL A 385 20.01 -14.43 -6.18
N ASP A 386 20.29 -13.97 -7.40
CA ASP A 386 20.89 -12.67 -7.64
C ASP A 386 20.01 -11.57 -7.04
N GLY A 387 20.64 -10.70 -6.24
CA GLY A 387 19.98 -9.76 -5.35
C GLY A 387 19.13 -8.68 -6.04
N LEU A 388 18.20 -8.13 -5.25
CA LEU A 388 17.44 -6.89 -5.43
C LEU A 388 17.93 -5.96 -6.58
N GLY A 389 17.40 -6.21 -7.77
CA GLY A 389 17.48 -5.22 -8.84
C GLY A 389 16.56 -5.50 -10.02
N SER A 390 15.57 -4.64 -10.20
CA SER A 390 15.09 -4.34 -11.55
C SER A 390 16.29 -3.85 -12.39
N PRO A 391 16.29 -4.00 -13.73
CA PRO A 391 17.31 -3.37 -14.57
C PRO A 391 17.40 -1.87 -14.24
N GLY A 392 18.48 -1.45 -13.60
CA GLY A 392 18.70 -0.08 -13.09
C GLY A 392 18.89 0.10 -11.57
N SER A 393 18.83 -0.97 -10.77
CA SER A 393 19.13 -0.91 -9.32
C SER A 393 20.64 -0.79 -9.05
N LEU A 394 21.03 0.24 -8.29
CA LEU A 394 22.41 0.47 -7.81
C LEU A 394 22.77 -0.38 -6.57
N ILE A 395 21.92 -1.33 -6.16
CA ILE A 395 22.18 -2.17 -4.98
C ILE A 395 23.30 -3.17 -5.33
N PRO A 396 24.36 -3.30 -4.51
CA PRO A 396 25.42 -4.29 -4.73
C PRO A 396 24.82 -5.69 -4.71
N ARG A 397 25.45 -6.64 -5.42
CA ARG A 397 25.01 -8.05 -5.42
C ARG A 397 25.26 -8.70 -4.06
N PHE A 398 24.43 -8.38 -3.06
CA PHE A 398 24.35 -9.14 -1.83
C PHE A 398 23.56 -10.42 -2.10
N LYS A 399 24.12 -11.55 -1.69
CA LYS A 399 23.40 -12.83 -1.69
C LYS A 399 22.53 -12.88 -0.45
N PHE A 400 21.22 -13.00 -0.65
CA PHE A 400 20.27 -13.10 0.44
C PHE A 400 19.79 -14.54 0.64
N SER A 401 19.47 -14.91 1.88
CA SER A 401 18.92 -16.23 2.17
C SER A 401 17.46 -16.35 1.72
N VAL A 402 17.01 -17.58 1.47
CA VAL A 402 15.60 -17.90 1.15
C VAL A 402 14.67 -17.40 2.26
N ARG A 403 15.03 -17.67 3.52
CA ARG A 403 14.28 -17.20 4.70
C ARG A 403 14.13 -15.68 4.72
N PHE A 404 15.19 -14.94 4.39
CA PHE A 404 15.09 -13.49 4.30
C PHE A 404 14.07 -13.09 3.23
N GLU A 405 14.14 -13.68 2.04
CA GLU A 405 13.28 -13.28 0.93
C GLU A 405 11.81 -13.63 1.21
N GLU A 406 11.54 -14.75 1.87
CA GLU A 406 10.21 -15.09 2.40
C GLU A 406 9.71 -14.04 3.39
N LYS A 407 10.52 -13.68 4.39
CA LYS A 407 10.18 -12.64 5.37
C LYS A 407 10.01 -11.27 4.72
N ARG A 408 10.84 -10.92 3.73
CA ARG A 408 10.76 -9.66 2.98
C ARG A 408 9.45 -9.58 2.20
N LYS A 409 9.10 -10.63 1.43
CA LYS A 409 7.84 -10.71 0.69
C LYS A 409 6.64 -10.65 1.65
N ALA A 410 6.69 -11.39 2.76
CA ALA A 410 5.64 -11.37 3.78
C ALA A 410 5.50 -10.00 4.44
N LEU A 411 6.61 -9.33 4.74
CA LEU A 411 6.64 -7.99 5.32
C LEU A 411 6.09 -6.94 4.35
N LEU A 412 6.50 -6.96 3.07
CA LEU A 412 5.96 -6.07 2.04
C LEU A 412 4.44 -6.24 1.90
N ARG A 413 3.95 -7.49 1.89
CA ARG A 413 2.51 -7.77 1.92
C ARG A 413 1.84 -7.22 3.17
N PHE A 414 2.43 -7.45 4.36
CA PHE A 414 1.88 -6.94 5.61
C PHE A 414 1.81 -5.41 5.64
N MET A 415 2.83 -4.72 5.10
CA MET A 415 2.81 -3.26 4.99
C MET A 415 1.62 -2.76 4.18
N GLN A 416 1.32 -3.43 3.05
CA GLN A 416 0.19 -3.09 2.17
C GLN A 416 -1.16 -3.44 2.78
N GLU A 417 -1.30 -4.64 3.34
CA GLU A 417 -2.56 -5.15 3.88
C GLU A 417 -2.95 -4.47 5.20
N PHE A 418 -1.97 -4.18 6.06
CA PHE A 418 -2.26 -3.79 7.45
C PHE A 418 -1.66 -2.45 7.85
N ILE A 419 -0.43 -2.11 7.46
CA ILE A 419 0.20 -0.88 7.98
C ILE A 419 -0.35 0.37 7.28
N TYR A 420 -0.22 0.49 5.97
CA TYR A 420 -0.66 1.71 5.26
C TYR A 420 -2.16 1.99 5.43
N PRO A 421 -3.08 1.00 5.32
CA PRO A 421 -4.50 1.27 5.49
C PRO A 421 -4.87 1.71 6.92
N ASN A 422 -4.14 1.22 7.94
CA ASN A 422 -4.46 1.51 9.33
C ASN A 422 -3.67 2.69 9.92
N GLU A 423 -2.77 3.34 9.17
CA GLU A 423 -2.05 4.53 9.66
C GLU A 423 -3.00 5.68 10.02
N ARG A 424 -4.01 5.95 9.17
CA ARG A 424 -5.06 6.94 9.46
C ARG A 424 -5.97 6.50 10.60
N VAL A 425 -6.26 5.20 10.71
CA VAL A 425 -7.07 4.65 11.81
C VAL A 425 -6.36 4.84 13.14
N ALA A 426 -5.05 4.53 13.20
CA ALA A 426 -4.23 4.74 14.36
C ALA A 426 -4.16 6.23 14.75
N PHE A 427 -3.99 7.13 13.79
CA PHE A 427 -4.00 8.58 14.05
C PHE A 427 -5.35 9.06 14.61
N LYS A 428 -6.46 8.55 14.07
CA LYS A 428 -7.81 8.84 14.59
C LYS A 428 -7.97 8.32 16.02
N GLN A 429 -7.60 7.07 16.29
CA GLN A 429 -7.65 6.50 17.65
C GLN A 429 -6.83 7.33 18.64
N HIS A 430 -5.64 7.75 18.22
CA HIS A 430 -4.78 8.62 19.01
C HIS A 430 -5.46 9.94 19.37
N THR A 431 -6.09 10.58 18.39
CA THR A 431 -6.80 11.85 18.57
C THR A 431 -8.02 11.70 19.47
N GLU A 432 -8.77 10.61 19.37
CA GLU A 432 -9.93 10.37 20.24
C GLU A 432 -9.51 10.04 21.68
N LEU A 433 -8.47 9.22 21.87
CA LEU A 433 -7.91 8.96 23.20
C LEU A 433 -7.36 10.23 23.85
N ALA A 434 -6.87 11.19 23.08
CA ALA A 434 -6.38 12.47 23.60
C ALA A 434 -7.49 13.34 24.21
N LYS A 435 -8.75 13.17 23.79
CA LYS A 435 -9.90 13.94 24.31
C LYS A 435 -10.35 13.45 25.69
N GLN A 436 -10.01 12.22 26.04
CA GLN A 436 -10.38 11.60 27.31
C GLN A 436 -9.29 11.89 28.36
N LYS A 437 -9.71 12.22 29.59
CA LYS A 437 -8.77 12.56 30.67
C LYS A 437 -8.01 11.31 31.11
N GLY A 438 -6.68 11.38 31.15
CA GLY A 438 -5.82 10.30 31.64
C GLY A 438 -5.47 9.21 30.62
N THR A 439 -5.99 9.27 29.40
CA THR A 439 -5.80 8.23 28.37
C THR A 439 -4.76 8.57 27.31
N ARG A 440 -4.08 9.73 27.41
CA ARG A 440 -3.13 10.21 26.41
C ARG A 440 -2.03 9.21 26.05
N TRP A 441 -1.56 8.44 27.03
CA TRP A 441 -0.45 7.51 26.90
C TRP A 441 -0.89 6.04 26.76
N VAL A 442 -2.20 5.81 26.67
CA VAL A 442 -2.73 4.46 26.54
C VAL A 442 -2.42 3.93 25.14
N HIS A 443 -1.96 2.69 25.08
CA HIS A 443 -1.65 2.00 23.83
C HIS A 443 -2.86 1.94 22.89
N LEU A 444 -2.60 1.98 21.58
CA LEU A 444 -3.66 2.02 20.58
C LEU A 444 -4.22 0.61 20.33
N PRO A 445 -5.54 0.38 20.43
CA PRO A 445 -6.15 -0.94 20.19
C PRO A 445 -5.82 -1.53 18.82
N ILE A 446 -5.68 -0.69 17.79
CA ILE A 446 -5.31 -1.17 16.45
C ILE A 446 -3.91 -1.79 16.44
N ILE A 447 -2.95 -1.22 17.17
CA ILE A 447 -1.58 -1.74 17.25
C ILE A 447 -1.59 -3.13 17.87
N GLU A 448 -2.32 -3.34 18.97
CA GLU A 448 -2.42 -4.63 19.63
C GLU A 448 -3.08 -5.71 18.77
N LYS A 449 -4.10 -5.33 17.98
CA LYS A 449 -4.69 -6.23 16.98
C LYS A 449 -3.66 -6.62 15.94
N LEU A 450 -2.90 -5.66 15.41
CA LEU A 450 -1.90 -5.91 14.36
C LEU A 450 -0.71 -6.73 14.86
N LYS A 451 -0.25 -6.53 16.10
CA LYS A 451 0.79 -7.36 16.74
C LYS A 451 0.41 -8.85 16.74
N LYS A 452 -0.86 -9.16 17.06
CA LYS A 452 -1.36 -10.55 17.03
C LYS A 452 -1.29 -11.17 15.62
N VAL A 453 -1.59 -10.39 14.58
CA VAL A 453 -1.49 -10.85 13.18
C VAL A 453 -0.01 -11.02 12.77
N ALA A 454 0.85 -10.07 13.13
CA ALA A 454 2.28 -10.12 12.85
C ALA A 454 2.94 -11.36 13.46
N LYS A 455 2.65 -11.67 14.73
CA LYS A 455 3.08 -12.91 15.40
C LYS A 455 2.64 -14.16 14.64
N LYS A 456 1.35 -14.26 14.30
CA LYS A 456 0.80 -15.40 13.54
C LYS A 456 1.46 -15.60 12.18
N ARG A 457 1.95 -14.53 11.56
CA ARG A 457 2.65 -14.57 10.26
C ARG A 457 4.17 -14.70 10.37
N GLY A 458 4.72 -14.91 11.57
CA GLY A 458 6.16 -15.06 11.77
C GLY A 458 6.98 -13.78 11.53
N LEU A 459 6.34 -12.62 11.61
CA LEU A 459 6.93 -11.28 11.45
C LEU A 459 7.12 -10.62 12.82
N TRP A 460 7.88 -11.26 13.71
CA TRP A 460 8.03 -10.82 15.11
C TRP A 460 9.48 -10.94 15.56
N ASN A 461 9.97 -9.97 16.34
CA ASN A 461 11.36 -9.90 16.84
C ASN A 461 12.42 -10.04 15.75
N LEU A 462 12.19 -9.42 14.58
CA LEU A 462 13.06 -9.56 13.40
C LEU A 462 14.46 -8.95 13.59
N PHE A 463 14.63 -8.10 14.61
CA PHE A 463 15.83 -7.30 14.88
C PHE A 463 16.96 -8.09 15.57
N LEU A 464 16.66 -9.21 16.23
CA LEU A 464 17.69 -10.06 16.81
C LEU A 464 18.32 -10.87 15.67
N THR A 465 19.41 -10.33 15.14
CA THR A 465 20.22 -10.96 14.09
C THR A 465 21.17 -11.99 14.68
N LYS A 466 21.74 -12.85 13.83
CA LYS A 466 22.75 -13.83 14.22
C LYS A 466 23.86 -13.18 15.05
N SER A 467 24.13 -13.75 16.21
CA SER A 467 25.15 -13.27 17.13
C SER A 467 25.76 -14.44 17.90
N PRO A 468 27.08 -14.47 18.13
CA PRO A 468 27.69 -15.48 19.00
C PRO A 468 27.34 -15.27 20.49
N HIS A 469 26.68 -14.16 20.85
CA HIS A 469 26.40 -13.78 22.22
C HIS A 469 25.03 -14.21 22.75
N HIS A 470 24.12 -14.68 21.88
CA HIS A 470 22.79 -15.12 22.28
C HIS A 470 22.18 -16.08 21.24
N SER A 471 21.15 -16.83 21.63
CA SER A 471 20.42 -17.78 20.75
C SER A 471 19.02 -17.32 20.34
N PHE A 472 18.62 -16.09 20.67
CA PHE A 472 17.26 -15.56 20.43
C PHE A 472 17.02 -15.05 18.99
N ASP A 473 17.91 -15.33 18.05
CA ASP A 473 17.84 -14.78 16.69
C ASP A 473 16.84 -15.51 15.78
N GLN A 474 16.42 -14.82 14.73
CA GLN A 474 15.58 -15.38 13.65
C GLN A 474 16.42 -15.92 12.48
N GLY A 475 17.73 -16.03 12.67
CA GLY A 475 18.76 -16.38 11.70
C GLY A 475 18.94 -15.36 10.57
N LEU A 476 18.55 -14.12 10.77
CA LEU A 476 18.82 -13.03 9.84
C LEU A 476 20.21 -12.45 10.11
N THR A 477 20.91 -12.02 9.06
CA THR A 477 22.11 -11.18 9.20
C THR A 477 21.72 -9.71 9.40
N ASN A 478 22.66 -8.84 9.81
CA ASN A 478 22.43 -7.40 9.87
C ASN A 478 22.13 -6.82 8.50
N VAL A 479 22.79 -7.32 7.44
CA VAL A 479 22.50 -6.91 6.04
C VAL A 479 21.05 -7.26 5.66
N GLU A 480 20.60 -8.48 5.97
CA GLU A 480 19.22 -8.91 5.71
C GLU A 480 18.22 -8.07 6.52
N TYR A 481 18.48 -7.87 7.81
CA TYR A 481 17.63 -7.04 8.65
C TYR A 481 17.60 -5.58 8.18
N SER A 482 18.68 -5.05 7.59
CA SER A 482 18.72 -3.67 7.07
C SER A 482 17.61 -3.38 6.07
N VAL A 483 17.32 -4.33 5.17
CA VAL A 483 16.27 -4.20 4.17
C VAL A 483 14.88 -4.30 4.80
N LEU A 484 14.69 -5.20 5.77
CA LEU A 484 13.42 -5.32 6.50
C LEU A 484 13.15 -4.06 7.34
N CYS A 485 14.18 -3.52 7.97
CA CYS A 485 14.12 -2.33 8.81
C CYS A 485 13.87 -1.08 7.97
N GLU A 486 14.43 -0.98 6.77
CA GLU A 486 14.08 0.04 5.77
C GLU A 486 12.59 -0.01 5.41
N ILE A 487 12.04 -1.19 5.14
CA ILE A 487 10.60 -1.36 4.84
C ILE A 487 9.72 -0.87 6.00
N MET A 488 10.04 -1.28 7.23
CA MET A 488 9.32 -0.82 8.44
C MET A 488 9.46 0.70 8.65
N GLY A 489 10.62 1.27 8.29
CA GLY A 489 10.92 2.70 8.42
C GLY A 489 10.02 3.63 7.62
N ARG A 490 9.30 3.12 6.62
CA ARG A 490 8.32 3.89 5.84
C ARG A 490 7.16 4.39 6.71
N VAL A 491 6.86 3.73 7.84
CA VAL A 491 5.83 4.17 8.81
C VAL A 491 6.41 4.07 10.23
N PRO A 492 7.31 5.00 10.61
CA PRO A 492 8.26 4.82 11.71
C PRO A 492 7.62 4.66 13.10
N TRP A 493 6.43 5.22 13.31
CA TRP A 493 5.73 5.22 14.59
C TRP A 493 4.79 4.01 14.77
N LEU A 494 4.37 3.37 13.67
CA LEU A 494 3.41 2.27 13.70
C LEU A 494 4.07 0.93 13.39
N ALA A 495 4.77 0.82 12.26
CA ALA A 495 5.27 -0.47 11.76
C ALA A 495 6.28 -1.13 12.70
N PRO A 496 7.34 -0.45 13.17
CA PRO A 496 8.29 -1.08 14.09
C PRO A 496 7.64 -1.64 15.35
N GLU A 497 6.65 -0.97 15.93
CA GLU A 497 5.97 -1.50 17.13
C GLU A 497 5.13 -2.74 16.82
N VAL A 498 4.44 -2.77 15.67
CA VAL A 498 3.62 -3.93 15.24
C VAL A 498 4.45 -5.20 15.08
N PHE A 499 5.74 -5.09 14.75
CA PHE A 499 6.65 -6.23 14.58
C PHE A 499 7.58 -6.48 15.79
N ASN A 500 7.36 -5.76 16.90
CA ASN A 500 8.24 -5.72 18.08
C ASN A 500 9.70 -5.33 17.78
N CYS A 501 9.87 -4.43 16.83
CA CYS A 501 11.13 -3.89 16.32
C CYS A 501 11.31 -2.40 16.65
N SER A 502 10.56 -1.85 17.61
CA SER A 502 10.61 -0.44 18.01
C SER A 502 11.64 -0.16 19.10
N ALA A 503 12.34 0.96 18.98
CA ALA A 503 13.12 1.53 20.08
C ALA A 503 12.18 2.10 21.16
N PRO A 504 12.60 2.15 22.44
CA PRO A 504 13.92 1.73 22.96
C PRO A 504 14.03 0.22 23.25
N ASP A 505 12.94 -0.56 23.11
CA ASP A 505 12.89 -1.95 23.55
C ASP A 505 13.85 -2.86 22.83
N THR A 506 14.05 -2.72 21.53
CA THR A 506 15.03 -3.55 20.79
C THR A 506 16.43 -3.47 21.41
N GLY A 507 16.89 -2.27 21.74
CA GLY A 507 18.19 -2.08 22.39
C GLY A 507 18.22 -2.61 23.83
N ASN A 508 17.10 -2.52 24.56
CA ASN A 508 16.99 -3.11 25.91
C ASN A 508 16.99 -4.65 25.85
N MET A 509 16.27 -5.23 24.89
CA MET A 509 16.22 -6.68 24.64
C MET A 509 17.59 -7.22 24.24
N GLU A 510 18.33 -6.53 23.37
CA GLU A 510 19.72 -6.89 23.03
C GLU A 510 20.64 -6.87 24.26
N VAL A 511 20.52 -5.86 25.13
CA VAL A 511 21.31 -5.79 26.37
C VAL A 511 21.00 -6.98 27.28
N LEU A 512 19.73 -7.30 27.49
CA LEU A 512 19.32 -8.43 28.32
C LEU A 512 19.73 -9.78 27.70
N ALA A 513 19.64 -9.91 26.38
CA ALA A 513 20.07 -11.10 25.66
C ALA A 513 21.58 -11.35 25.78
N MET A 514 22.40 -10.30 25.70
CA MET A 514 23.87 -10.42 25.77
C MET A 514 24.43 -10.46 27.18
N TYR A 515 23.83 -9.73 28.12
CA TYR A 515 24.43 -9.44 29.44
C TYR A 515 23.54 -9.80 30.63
N GLY A 516 22.27 -10.14 30.40
CA GLY A 516 21.34 -10.52 31.44
C GLY A 516 21.65 -11.90 32.00
N THR A 517 21.48 -12.08 33.31
CA THR A 517 21.42 -13.43 33.92
C THR A 517 20.15 -14.16 33.48
N LYS A 518 20.09 -15.49 33.64
CA LYS A 518 18.87 -16.26 33.33
C LYS A 518 17.63 -15.70 34.03
N GLU A 519 17.75 -15.38 35.32
CA GLU A 519 16.67 -14.76 36.11
C GLU A 519 16.24 -13.40 35.54
N GLN A 520 17.19 -12.55 35.14
CA GLN A 520 16.88 -11.27 34.50
C GLN A 520 16.22 -11.45 33.14
N GLN A 521 16.65 -12.45 32.36
CA GLN A 521 16.07 -12.77 31.06
C GLN A 521 14.63 -13.30 31.22
N GLU A 522 14.40 -14.24 32.13
CA GLU A 522 13.05 -14.75 32.43
C GLU A 522 12.11 -13.64 32.91
N LYS A 523 12.58 -12.78 33.81
CA LYS A 523 11.77 -11.70 34.38
C LYS A 523 11.48 -10.56 33.41
N TRP A 524 12.44 -10.19 32.55
CA TRP A 524 12.33 -8.97 31.74
C TRP A 524 12.43 -9.20 30.24
N LEU A 525 13.37 -10.04 29.78
CA LEU A 525 13.55 -10.29 28.35
C LEU A 525 12.36 -11.05 27.76
N THR A 526 11.90 -12.11 28.44
CA THR A 526 10.78 -12.93 27.94
C THR A 526 9.50 -12.12 27.76
N PRO A 527 9.02 -11.32 28.75
CA PRO A 527 7.86 -10.47 28.55
C PRO A 527 8.05 -9.38 27.48
N LEU A 528 9.26 -8.82 27.34
CA LEU A 528 9.57 -7.86 26.27
C LEU A 528 9.54 -8.52 24.89
N MET A 529 10.10 -9.73 24.77
CA MET A 529 10.09 -10.53 23.53
C MET A 529 8.68 -10.99 23.16
N ASN A 530 7.80 -11.16 24.15
CA ASN A 530 6.37 -11.38 23.93
C ASN A 530 5.62 -10.08 23.61
N GLY A 531 6.18 -8.90 23.88
CA GLY A 531 5.49 -7.63 23.72
C GLY A 531 4.38 -7.39 24.77
N ASP A 532 4.47 -8.08 25.90
CA ASP A 532 3.52 -7.95 27.03
C ASP A 532 3.82 -6.71 27.87
N ILE A 533 5.10 -6.35 27.97
CA ILE A 533 5.58 -5.13 28.63
C ILE A 533 6.41 -4.28 27.66
N ARG A 534 6.66 -3.04 28.08
CA ARG A 534 7.57 -2.09 27.45
C ARG A 534 8.71 -1.79 28.42
N SER A 535 9.74 -1.13 27.91
CA SER A 535 10.92 -0.76 28.67
C SER A 535 11.43 0.62 28.31
N ALA A 536 12.31 1.15 29.16
CA ALA A 536 12.90 2.47 29.02
C ALA A 536 14.42 2.43 29.22
N PHE A 537 15.11 3.49 28.80
CA PHE A 537 16.55 3.65 29.05
C PHE A 537 16.84 5.02 29.65
N GLY A 538 17.26 5.03 30.92
CA GLY A 538 17.57 6.23 31.68
C GLY A 538 19.07 6.50 31.70
N MET A 539 19.57 7.18 30.67
CA MET A 539 20.99 7.59 30.61
C MET A 539 21.13 9.11 30.78
N THR A 540 20.50 9.89 29.91
CA THR A 540 20.65 11.35 29.83
C THR A 540 20.15 12.06 31.09
N GLU A 541 20.88 13.08 31.53
CA GLU A 541 20.58 13.90 32.70
C GLU A 541 20.45 15.37 32.29
N PRO A 542 19.52 16.14 32.89
CA PRO A 542 19.28 17.52 32.49
C PRO A 542 20.35 18.50 33.01
N ARG A 543 21.02 18.16 34.11
CA ARG A 543 21.99 19.06 34.78
C ARG A 543 23.42 18.93 34.25
N VAL A 544 23.70 17.97 33.36
CA VAL A 544 25.03 17.74 32.80
C VAL A 544 24.98 17.45 31.31
N ALA A 545 26.05 17.85 30.60
CA ALA A 545 26.24 17.56 29.19
C ALA A 545 26.45 16.05 28.97
N SER A 546 25.34 15.33 28.78
CA SER A 546 25.28 13.86 28.73
C SER A 546 25.85 13.25 27.45
N SER A 547 26.22 14.07 26.46
CA SER A 547 26.95 13.62 25.27
C SER A 547 28.34 13.07 25.62
N ASP A 548 28.95 13.56 26.70
CA ASP A 548 30.05 12.89 27.38
C ASP A 548 29.48 12.06 28.53
N ALA A 549 29.39 10.74 28.31
CA ALA A 549 28.84 9.82 29.29
C ALA A 549 29.59 9.85 30.64
N THR A 550 30.84 10.33 30.71
CA THR A 550 31.56 10.42 31.99
C THR A 550 30.99 11.49 32.94
N ASN A 551 30.19 12.43 32.41
CA ASN A 551 29.58 13.51 33.19
C ASN A 551 28.37 13.07 34.02
N ILE A 552 27.69 11.98 33.66
CA ILE A 552 26.54 11.41 34.39
C ILE A 552 26.80 11.36 35.90
N GLU A 553 25.87 11.85 36.71
CA GLU A 553 26.02 12.02 38.16
C GLU A 553 25.08 11.14 38.98
N THR A 554 24.06 10.52 38.36
CA THR A 554 23.16 9.57 39.03
C THR A 554 23.97 8.56 39.84
N THR A 555 23.72 8.48 41.14
CA THR A 555 24.50 7.63 42.06
C THR A 555 23.82 6.28 42.25
N ILE A 556 24.61 5.21 42.23
CA ILE A 556 24.18 3.85 42.58
C ILE A 556 25.04 3.43 43.76
N THR A 557 24.48 3.50 44.97
CA THR A 557 25.21 3.23 46.21
C THR A 557 24.89 1.83 46.72
N PRO A 558 25.88 0.95 46.92
CA PRO A 558 25.64 -0.38 47.47
C PRO A 558 25.16 -0.29 48.92
N THR A 559 24.22 -1.16 49.28
CA THR A 559 23.74 -1.39 50.65
C THR A 559 23.85 -2.86 50.99
N GLU A 560 23.53 -3.23 52.24
CA GLU A 560 23.57 -4.64 52.67
C GLU A 560 22.66 -5.54 51.81
N ASP A 561 21.44 -5.07 51.53
CA ASP A 561 20.42 -5.82 50.78
C ASP A 561 20.40 -5.56 49.26
N GLY A 562 21.23 -4.66 48.73
CA GLY A 562 21.08 -4.22 47.34
C GLY A 562 21.77 -2.92 47.00
N TYR A 563 21.04 -2.03 46.32
CA TYR A 563 21.49 -0.71 45.92
C TYR A 563 20.43 0.35 46.19
N VAL A 564 20.88 1.56 46.52
CA VAL A 564 20.07 2.78 46.56
C VAL A 564 20.47 3.67 45.40
N ILE A 565 19.48 4.14 44.63
CA ILE A 565 19.67 4.95 43.44
C ILE A 565 19.07 6.34 43.65
N ASN A 566 19.88 7.37 43.38
CA ASN A 566 19.46 8.78 43.40
C ASN A 566 19.92 9.47 42.12
N GLY A 567 19.02 10.17 41.44
CA GLY A 567 19.35 10.84 40.19
C GLY A 567 18.17 11.53 39.51
N HIS A 568 18.48 12.22 38.42
CA HIS A 568 17.50 12.96 37.62
C HIS A 568 17.75 12.66 36.14
N LYS A 569 16.86 11.91 35.52
CA LYS A 569 16.92 11.50 34.12
C LYS A 569 15.90 12.26 33.29
N TRP A 570 16.19 12.45 32.01
CA TRP A 570 15.25 13.02 31.04
C TRP A 570 15.47 12.41 29.66
N TRP A 571 14.55 12.66 28.72
CA TRP A 571 14.50 11.99 27.42
C TRP A 571 14.42 10.46 27.54
N THR A 572 13.76 9.98 28.60
CA THR A 572 13.52 8.56 28.81
C THR A 572 12.32 8.12 27.97
N SER A 573 12.59 7.77 26.70
CA SER A 573 11.56 7.35 25.73
C SER A 573 10.81 6.11 26.21
N GLY A 574 9.50 6.08 25.99
CA GLY A 574 8.63 4.94 26.33
C GLY A 574 8.16 4.90 27.78
N ALA A 575 8.74 5.69 28.68
CA ALA A 575 8.36 5.68 30.10
C ALA A 575 7.01 6.35 30.41
N MET A 576 6.36 6.98 29.43
CA MET A 576 4.98 7.45 29.60
C MET A 576 3.95 6.33 29.35
N ASP A 577 4.32 5.28 28.61
CA ASP A 577 3.43 4.14 28.33
C ASP A 577 3.18 3.36 29.63
N PRO A 578 1.91 3.13 30.04
CA PRO A 578 1.57 2.37 31.25
C PRO A 578 2.13 0.94 31.29
N ARG A 579 2.48 0.36 30.13
CA ARG A 579 3.10 -0.97 30.04
C ARG A 579 4.61 -0.93 30.27
N CYS A 580 5.21 0.25 30.42
CA CYS A 580 6.64 0.36 30.71
C CYS A 580 6.91 -0.14 32.13
N SER A 581 7.38 -1.39 32.25
CA SER A 581 7.56 -2.05 33.54
C SER A 581 8.99 -1.97 34.07
N VAL A 582 9.98 -1.73 33.20
CA VAL A 582 11.39 -1.70 33.58
C VAL A 582 12.18 -0.63 32.84
N MET A 583 13.06 0.04 33.56
CA MET A 583 14.04 0.96 33.02
C MET A 583 15.46 0.43 33.26
N ILE A 584 16.28 0.40 32.22
CA ILE A 584 17.73 0.23 32.37
C ILE A 584 18.33 1.60 32.69
N VAL A 585 18.92 1.76 33.87
CA VAL A 585 19.49 3.03 34.34
C VAL A 585 21.01 3.00 34.31
N MET A 586 21.62 4.05 33.75
CA MET A 586 23.05 4.29 33.84
C MET A 586 23.36 5.23 35.01
N GLY A 587 24.29 4.83 35.88
CA GLY A 587 24.73 5.64 37.02
C GLY A 587 26.14 5.29 37.49
N LYS A 588 26.70 6.10 38.39
CA LYS A 588 28.03 5.92 39.00
C LYS A 588 27.94 5.02 40.23
N THR A 589 28.64 3.89 40.22
CA THR A 589 28.85 3.03 41.40
C THR A 589 30.15 3.37 42.14
N ASP A 590 31.14 3.92 41.44
CA ASP A 590 32.42 4.33 42.03
C ASP A 590 32.80 5.78 41.61
N PRO A 591 32.11 6.80 42.16
CA PRO A 591 32.33 8.19 41.77
C PRO A 591 33.74 8.69 42.10
N ARG A 592 34.48 8.02 43.01
CA ARG A 592 35.84 8.37 43.42
C ARG A 592 36.94 7.51 42.76
N GLY A 593 36.59 6.46 42.01
CA GLY A 593 37.54 5.57 41.32
C GLY A 593 38.35 4.64 42.24
N LYS A 594 37.86 4.38 43.46
CA LYS A 594 38.53 3.63 44.54
C LYS A 594 38.48 2.11 44.36
N GLY A 595 37.52 1.56 43.61
CA GLY A 595 37.33 0.11 43.44
C GLY A 595 38.48 -0.60 42.71
N SER A 596 39.32 0.15 41.99
CA SER A 596 40.49 -0.37 41.26
C SER A 596 41.77 -0.51 42.10
N GLU A 597 41.79 -0.10 43.36
CA GLU A 597 42.99 -0.19 44.21
C GLU A 597 43.21 -1.58 44.83
N ARG A 598 42.15 -2.40 44.95
CA ARG A 598 42.25 -3.72 45.60
C ARG A 598 42.80 -4.85 44.73
N LYS A 599 43.03 -4.65 43.42
CA LYS A 599 43.67 -5.65 42.56
C LYS A 599 44.71 -5.00 41.63
N LYS A 600 45.98 -5.36 41.85
CA LYS A 600 47.18 -5.15 41.00
C LYS A 600 48.01 -3.87 41.26
N LYS A 601 48.86 -3.97 42.30
CA LYS A 601 50.21 -3.39 42.31
C LYS A 601 51.01 -4.01 41.14
N ASN A 602 51.02 -3.36 39.96
CA ASN A 602 52.20 -3.30 39.08
C ASN A 602 51.96 -2.47 37.79
N LYS A 603 53.01 -1.71 37.45
CA LYS A 603 53.37 -0.99 36.22
C LYS A 603 52.61 0.26 35.74
N LYS A 604 53.47 1.22 35.36
CA LYS A 604 53.34 2.63 34.91
C LYS A 604 52.55 2.81 33.60
N THR A 605 51.85 3.94 33.48
CA THR A 605 51.74 4.86 32.31
C THR A 605 50.35 5.54 32.21
N ARG A 606 50.37 6.77 31.66
CA ARG A 606 49.28 7.76 31.49
C ARG A 606 47.95 7.20 30.92
N ASN A 607 47.97 6.05 30.24
CA ASN A 607 46.77 5.34 29.73
C ASN A 607 45.85 4.77 30.82
N LYS A 608 46.32 4.55 32.06
CA LYS A 608 45.51 4.00 33.17
C LYS A 608 44.44 4.96 33.70
N LYS A 609 44.63 6.29 33.60
CA LYS A 609 43.71 7.28 34.20
C LYS A 609 42.36 7.33 33.46
N ASN A 610 42.37 7.17 32.14
CA ASN A 610 41.13 7.08 31.33
C ASN A 610 40.42 5.74 31.52
N ALA A 611 41.15 4.63 31.62
CA ALA A 611 40.56 3.31 31.90
C ALA A 611 39.84 3.28 33.27
N LYS A 612 40.36 3.98 34.28
CA LYS A 612 39.69 4.13 35.59
C LYS A 612 38.40 4.96 35.51
N LYS A 613 38.36 6.03 34.71
CA LYS A 613 37.14 6.85 34.52
C LYS A 613 36.02 6.09 33.81
N HIS A 614 36.35 5.28 32.80
CA HIS A 614 35.37 4.47 32.06
C HIS A 614 34.86 3.25 32.85
N ALA A 615 35.38 2.98 34.04
CA ALA A 615 34.91 1.92 34.94
C ALA A 615 34.11 2.44 36.15
N GLN A 616 33.76 3.73 36.18
CA GLN A 616 33.01 4.31 37.32
C GLN A 616 31.51 4.08 37.25
N GLN A 617 31.01 3.65 36.09
CA GLN A 617 29.59 3.59 35.78
C GLN A 617 29.11 2.16 35.58
N SER A 618 27.87 1.93 35.94
CA SER A 618 27.19 0.64 35.85
C SER A 618 25.81 0.81 35.20
N MET A 619 25.24 -0.30 34.74
CA MET A 619 23.84 -0.38 34.30
C MET A 619 23.06 -1.22 35.29
N ILE A 620 21.89 -0.74 35.70
CA ILE A 620 21.06 -1.41 36.71
C ILE A 620 19.60 -1.43 36.28
N LEU A 621 18.91 -2.55 36.50
CA LEU A 621 17.50 -2.72 36.20
C LEU A 621 16.64 -2.13 37.33
N VAL A 622 15.79 -1.17 36.97
CA VAL A 622 14.90 -0.48 37.90
C VAL A 622 13.45 -0.72 37.46
N PRO A 623 12.65 -1.46 38.26
CA PRO A 623 11.21 -1.55 38.03
C PRO A 623 10.56 -0.17 38.07
N MET A 624 9.63 0.10 37.16
CA MET A 624 8.98 1.42 37.07
C MET A 624 8.02 1.71 38.23
N ASP A 625 7.55 0.67 38.91
CA ASP A 625 6.72 0.73 40.12
C ASP A 625 7.53 0.80 41.42
N ALA A 626 8.87 0.77 41.34
CA ALA A 626 9.72 0.86 42.52
C ALA A 626 9.51 2.20 43.26
N LYS A 627 9.33 2.13 44.58
CA LYS A 627 9.15 3.32 45.43
C LYS A 627 10.31 4.30 45.21
N GLY A 628 9.96 5.55 44.89
CA GLY A 628 10.92 6.63 44.62
C GLY A 628 11.17 6.91 43.13
N VAL A 629 10.63 6.10 42.22
CA VAL A 629 10.59 6.42 40.78
C VAL A 629 9.45 7.41 40.52
N ASN A 630 9.80 8.64 40.15
CA ASN A 630 8.83 9.72 39.94
C ASN A 630 8.89 10.25 38.50
N VAL A 631 7.93 9.86 37.66
CA VAL A 631 7.73 10.45 36.32
C VAL A 631 7.13 11.85 36.50
N LYS A 632 7.91 12.91 36.18
CA LYS A 632 7.54 14.30 36.44
C LYS A 632 6.66 14.89 35.36
N ARG A 633 7.05 14.74 34.09
CA ARG A 633 6.32 15.30 32.94
C ARG A 633 6.77 14.65 31.63
N PRO A 634 5.93 14.71 30.58
CA PRO A 634 6.36 14.48 29.21
C PRO A 634 7.21 15.64 28.66
N LEU A 635 8.01 15.35 27.65
CA LEU A 635 8.77 16.31 26.85
C LEU A 635 8.24 16.31 25.40
N THR A 636 8.22 17.49 24.77
CA THR A 636 7.76 17.65 23.39
C THR A 636 8.92 17.91 22.43
N VAL A 637 8.78 17.42 21.20
CA VAL A 637 9.67 17.64 20.06
C VAL A 637 8.92 18.47 19.03
N PHE A 638 9.26 19.76 18.89
CA PHE A 638 8.55 20.69 17.98
C PHE A 638 7.01 20.69 18.17
N GLY A 639 6.54 20.51 19.41
CA GLY A 639 5.12 20.45 19.74
C GLY A 639 4.49 19.06 19.67
N TYR A 640 5.18 18.05 19.13
CA TYR A 640 4.77 16.64 19.21
C TYR A 640 5.17 16.06 20.56
N ASP A 641 4.26 15.36 21.23
CA ASP A 641 4.54 14.68 22.51
C ASP A 641 4.84 13.18 22.35
N ASP A 642 4.83 12.69 21.11
CA ASP A 642 5.12 11.31 20.71
C ASP A 642 4.33 10.25 21.48
N ALA A 643 3.12 10.62 21.92
CA ALA A 643 2.19 9.71 22.54
C ALA A 643 1.77 8.60 21.54
N PRO A 644 1.56 7.35 22.00
CA PRO A 644 1.39 6.95 23.39
C PRO A 644 2.69 6.69 24.17
N HIS A 645 3.87 6.67 23.53
CA HIS A 645 5.12 6.28 24.21
C HIS A 645 5.78 7.42 24.97
N GLY A 646 5.82 8.60 24.34
CA GLY A 646 6.40 9.83 24.87
C GLY A 646 7.86 9.77 25.28
N HIS A 647 8.31 10.90 25.84
CA HIS A 647 9.63 11.08 26.42
C HIS A 647 9.49 11.65 27.83
N ALA A 648 9.93 10.91 28.85
CA ALA A 648 9.74 11.31 30.24
C ALA A 648 10.95 12.06 30.83
N GLU A 649 10.66 13.01 31.71
CA GLU A 649 11.55 13.46 32.78
C GLU A 649 11.26 12.66 34.05
N ILE A 650 12.28 12.03 34.64
CA ILE A 650 12.15 11.09 35.76
C ILE A 650 13.12 11.48 36.88
N VAL A 651 12.63 11.56 38.12
CA VAL A 651 13.47 11.70 39.31
C VAL A 651 13.48 10.38 40.08
N LEU A 652 14.68 9.89 40.39
CA LEU A 652 14.92 8.72 41.21
C LEU A 652 15.30 9.21 42.62
N GLN A 653 14.44 8.98 43.61
CA GLN A 653 14.63 9.41 44.99
C GLN A 653 14.68 8.20 45.92
N ASN A 654 15.88 7.84 46.39
CA ASN A 654 16.12 6.71 47.27
C ASN A 654 15.50 5.39 46.78
N VAL A 655 15.58 5.15 45.47
CA VAL A 655 15.03 3.93 44.86
C VAL A 655 15.87 2.73 45.28
N LYS A 656 15.25 1.76 45.95
CA LYS A 656 15.91 0.54 46.43
C LYS A 656 15.68 -0.61 45.46
N VAL A 657 16.74 -1.30 45.08
CA VAL A 657 16.68 -2.50 44.21
C VAL A 657 17.62 -3.60 44.74
N PRO A 658 17.31 -4.90 44.54
CA PRO A 658 18.16 -5.99 45.02
C PRO A 658 19.51 -6.05 44.28
N LYS A 659 20.48 -6.77 44.85
CA LYS A 659 21.79 -6.98 44.20
C LYS A 659 21.67 -7.61 42.81
N SER A 660 20.68 -8.47 42.61
CA SER A 660 20.37 -9.13 41.33
C SER A 660 19.90 -8.17 40.23
N SER A 661 19.62 -6.89 40.53
CA SER A 661 19.30 -5.89 39.51
C SER A 661 20.52 -5.40 38.71
N MET A 662 21.74 -5.64 39.19
CA MET A 662 22.96 -5.21 38.49
C MET A 662 23.14 -5.98 37.17
N LEU A 663 23.32 -5.29 36.06
CA LEU A 663 23.61 -5.91 34.76
C LEU A 663 25.10 -6.13 34.60
N LEU A 664 25.50 -7.38 34.31
CA LEU A 664 26.87 -7.87 34.13
C LEU A 664 27.82 -7.72 35.34
N GLY A 665 27.86 -6.55 35.98
CA GLY A 665 28.66 -6.24 37.15
C GLY A 665 28.98 -4.76 37.29
N GLU A 666 29.45 -4.36 38.47
CA GLU A 666 29.86 -2.99 38.74
C GLU A 666 30.99 -2.53 37.81
N GLY A 667 30.92 -1.27 37.36
CA GLY A 667 31.91 -0.63 36.50
C GLY A 667 31.84 -1.06 35.04
N ARG A 668 30.88 -1.91 34.65
CA ARG A 668 30.70 -2.41 33.28
C ARG A 668 29.73 -1.57 32.44
N GLY A 669 29.31 -0.41 32.92
CA GLY A 669 28.28 0.41 32.28
C GLY A 669 28.67 0.92 30.89
N PHE A 670 29.92 1.34 30.69
CA PHE A 670 30.40 1.76 29.37
C PHE A 670 30.44 0.60 28.37
N GLU A 671 30.80 -0.60 28.81
CA GLU A 671 30.83 -1.79 27.95
C GLU A 671 29.44 -2.14 27.45
N ILE A 672 28.47 -2.19 28.37
CA ILE A 672 27.05 -2.44 28.05
C ILE A 672 26.52 -1.34 27.12
N ALA A 673 26.83 -0.07 27.39
CA ALA A 673 26.41 1.05 26.55
C ALA A 673 26.95 0.93 25.12
N GLN A 674 28.22 0.54 24.93
CA GLN A 674 28.79 0.35 23.58
C GLN A 674 28.17 -0.87 22.88
N GLY A 675 27.91 -1.96 23.60
CA GLY A 675 27.23 -3.14 23.08
C GLY A 675 25.83 -2.83 22.57
N ARG A 676 25.07 -2.02 23.34
CA ARG A 676 23.73 -1.54 23.01
C ARG A 676 23.69 -0.55 21.86
N LEU A 677 24.52 0.49 21.93
CA LEU A 677 24.39 1.66 21.05
C LEU A 677 24.89 1.37 19.63
N GLY A 678 25.67 0.31 19.40
CA GLY A 678 26.09 -0.11 18.06
C GLY A 678 24.90 -0.48 17.16
N PRO A 679 24.18 -1.58 17.46
CA PRO A 679 23.01 -2.00 16.70
C PRO A 679 21.87 -0.96 16.72
N GLY A 680 21.61 -0.34 17.88
CA GLY A 680 20.59 0.71 17.99
C GLY A 680 20.77 1.86 16.98
N ARG A 681 22.01 2.36 16.82
CA ARG A 681 22.33 3.41 15.86
C ARG A 681 22.04 3.00 14.42
N ILE A 682 22.44 1.79 14.02
CA ILE A 682 22.25 1.34 12.64
C ILE A 682 20.76 1.05 12.35
N HIS A 683 19.98 0.52 13.31
CA HIS A 683 18.54 0.32 13.16
C HIS A 683 17.77 1.63 12.94
N HIS A 684 18.21 2.73 13.59
CA HIS A 684 17.68 4.06 13.30
C HIS A 684 18.02 4.53 11.89
N CYS A 685 19.26 4.31 11.44
CA CYS A 685 19.70 4.68 10.10
C CYS A 685 18.92 3.92 9.01
N MET A 686 18.74 2.61 9.16
CA MET A 686 17.94 1.77 8.25
C MET A 686 16.52 2.31 8.10
N ARG A 687 15.85 2.65 9.22
CA ARG A 687 14.50 3.22 9.19
C ARG A 687 14.43 4.58 8.50
N LEU A 688 15.46 5.41 8.68
CA LEU A 688 15.55 6.72 8.03
C LEU A 688 15.63 6.63 6.50
N ILE A 689 16.27 5.59 5.95
CA ILE A 689 16.23 5.34 4.50
C ILE A 689 14.79 5.11 4.03
N GLY A 690 14.03 4.28 4.75
CA GLY A 690 12.61 4.02 4.43
C GLY A 690 11.74 5.27 4.51
N MET A 691 11.98 6.09 5.52
CA MET A 691 11.30 7.38 5.69
C MET A 691 11.57 8.33 4.51
N ALA A 692 12.84 8.44 4.10
CA ALA A 692 13.26 9.25 2.97
C ALA A 692 12.67 8.76 1.63
N GLU A 693 12.63 7.44 1.40
CA GLU A 693 11.97 6.86 0.22
C GLU A 693 10.48 7.20 0.16
N ARG A 694 9.78 7.13 1.28
CA ARG A 694 8.37 7.51 1.33
C ARG A 694 8.18 9.00 1.08
N ALA A 695 9.02 9.86 1.65
CA ALA A 695 8.97 11.30 1.41
C ALA A 695 9.25 11.65 -0.06
N LEU A 696 10.23 11.00 -0.69
CA LEU A 696 10.51 11.15 -2.12
C LEU A 696 9.33 10.70 -2.99
N GLU A 697 8.71 9.56 -2.68
CA GLU A 697 7.51 9.10 -3.39
C GLU A 697 6.35 10.11 -3.25
N MET A 698 6.13 10.62 -2.04
CA MET A 698 5.13 11.65 -1.78
C MET A 698 5.41 12.93 -2.58
N MET A 699 6.66 13.39 -2.63
CA MET A 699 7.10 14.55 -3.41
C MET A 699 6.84 14.34 -4.90
N VAL A 700 7.30 13.23 -5.47
CA VAL A 700 7.14 12.92 -6.91
C VAL A 700 5.65 12.85 -7.29
N ASN A 701 4.83 12.19 -6.48
CA ASN A 701 3.39 12.12 -6.72
C ASN A 701 2.74 13.51 -6.66
N ARG A 702 3.10 14.34 -5.66
CA ARG A 702 2.53 15.68 -5.48
C ARG A 702 2.80 16.59 -6.66
N VAL A 703 4.05 16.61 -7.13
CA VAL A 703 4.49 17.59 -8.13
C VAL A 703 3.96 17.29 -9.53
N GLN A 704 3.57 16.04 -9.77
CA GLN A 704 2.86 15.65 -10.99
C GLN A 704 1.41 16.13 -10.96
N LEU A 705 0.76 16.17 -9.79
CA LEU A 705 -0.67 16.45 -9.67
C LEU A 705 -1.02 17.94 -9.55
N ARG A 706 -0.04 18.84 -9.45
CA ARG A 706 -0.24 20.26 -9.19
C ARG A 706 0.40 21.12 -10.26
N THR A 707 -0.21 22.26 -10.56
CA THR A 707 0.28 23.25 -11.51
C THR A 707 0.51 24.60 -10.84
N THR A 708 1.57 25.28 -11.24
CA THR A 708 1.86 26.68 -10.87
C THR A 708 2.48 27.37 -12.09
N PHE A 709 2.21 28.66 -12.26
CA PHE A 709 2.74 29.44 -13.39
C PHE A 709 2.46 28.81 -14.77
N GLY A 710 1.27 28.22 -14.95
CA GLY A 710 0.84 27.67 -16.24
C GLY A 710 1.33 26.26 -16.58
N GLU A 711 2.15 25.61 -15.73
CA GLU A 711 2.63 24.25 -15.98
C GLU A 711 2.67 23.35 -14.74
N PRO A 712 2.73 22.01 -14.89
CA PRO A 712 2.89 21.10 -13.76
C PRO A 712 4.16 21.40 -12.98
N ILE A 713 4.10 21.32 -11.65
CA ILE A 713 5.24 21.62 -10.80
C ILE A 713 6.46 20.79 -11.20
N ALA A 714 6.24 19.51 -11.59
CA ALA A 714 7.25 18.59 -12.07
C ALA A 714 8.12 19.08 -13.26
N LYS A 715 7.74 20.17 -13.95
CA LYS A 715 8.54 20.78 -15.01
C LYS A 715 9.48 21.89 -14.54
N HIS A 716 9.27 22.43 -13.34
CA HIS A 716 10.12 23.49 -12.79
C HIS A 716 11.52 22.95 -12.48
N GLY A 717 12.56 23.60 -12.99
CA GLY A 717 13.95 23.11 -12.86
C GLY A 717 14.38 22.85 -11.41
N GLY A 718 13.91 23.67 -10.47
CA GLY A 718 14.17 23.49 -9.04
C GLY A 718 13.68 22.14 -8.50
N ILE A 719 12.44 21.75 -8.80
CA ILE A 719 11.90 20.48 -8.28
C ILE A 719 12.53 19.26 -8.96
N VAL A 720 12.87 19.38 -10.24
CA VAL A 720 13.54 18.30 -10.98
C VAL A 720 14.90 18.01 -10.35
N ARG A 721 15.66 19.07 -10.02
CA ARG A 721 16.92 18.97 -9.28
C ARG A 721 16.70 18.35 -7.90
N ASP A 722 15.70 18.78 -7.16
CA ASP A 722 15.45 18.30 -5.80
C ASP A 722 15.07 16.80 -5.76
N ILE A 723 14.31 16.32 -6.75
CA ILE A 723 14.02 14.89 -6.95
C ILE A 723 15.32 14.12 -7.25
N ALA A 724 16.15 14.62 -8.16
CA ALA A 724 17.41 13.98 -8.54
C ALA A 724 18.39 13.89 -7.36
N LEU A 725 18.60 15.00 -6.64
CA LEU A 725 19.45 15.05 -5.44
C LEU A 725 18.96 14.08 -4.38
N SER A 726 17.64 14.02 -4.16
CA SER A 726 17.06 13.12 -3.15
C SER A 726 17.33 11.65 -3.49
N ARG A 727 17.20 11.24 -4.76
CA ARG A 727 17.54 9.87 -5.19
C ARG A 727 19.02 9.56 -4.95
N VAL A 728 19.92 10.46 -5.35
CA VAL A 728 21.38 10.28 -5.15
C VAL A 728 21.72 10.13 -3.67
N GLU A 729 21.24 11.03 -2.83
CA GLU A 729 21.55 11.05 -1.40
C GLU A 729 20.99 9.82 -0.67
N ILE A 730 19.77 9.38 -1.02
CA ILE A 730 19.16 8.16 -0.48
C ILE A 730 20.02 6.93 -0.83
N ASP A 731 20.38 6.77 -2.10
CA ASP A 731 21.11 5.59 -2.54
C ASP A 731 22.52 5.55 -1.93
N GLN A 732 23.21 6.70 -1.83
CA GLN A 732 24.49 6.81 -1.10
C GLN A 732 24.37 6.34 0.36
N CYS A 733 23.35 6.81 1.07
CA CYS A 733 23.14 6.44 2.48
C CYS A 733 22.69 4.98 2.63
N ARG A 734 21.89 4.45 1.70
CA ARG A 734 21.51 3.03 1.69
C ARG A 734 22.73 2.14 1.57
N LEU A 735 23.61 2.42 0.61
CA LEU A 735 24.85 1.67 0.39
C LEU A 735 25.75 1.72 1.62
N LEU A 736 25.95 2.90 2.21
CA LEU A 736 26.73 3.06 3.43
C LEU A 736 26.11 2.32 4.63
N THR A 737 24.77 2.27 4.71
CA THR A 737 24.05 1.49 5.75
C THR A 737 24.29 0.00 5.58
N MET A 738 24.15 -0.51 4.35
CA MET A 738 24.37 -1.94 4.05
C MET A 738 25.82 -2.34 4.28
N GLN A 739 26.79 -1.49 3.93
CA GLN A 739 28.20 -1.71 4.21
C GLN A 739 28.47 -1.74 5.73
N ALA A 740 27.88 -0.83 6.50
CA ALA A 740 28.01 -0.85 7.96
C ALA A 740 27.43 -2.13 8.56
N ALA A 741 26.29 -2.61 8.04
CA ALA A 741 25.67 -3.86 8.45
C ALA A 741 26.56 -5.08 8.13
N GLU A 742 27.12 -5.13 6.92
CA GLU A 742 28.05 -6.19 6.50
C GLU A 742 29.30 -6.22 7.37
N MET A 743 29.85 -5.06 7.72
CA MET A 743 30.99 -4.97 8.63
C MET A 743 30.64 -5.49 10.03
N ILE A 744 29.43 -5.26 10.52
CA ILE A 744 28.98 -5.86 11.79
C ILE A 744 28.92 -7.39 11.66
N ASP A 745 28.31 -7.90 10.58
CA ASP A 745 28.21 -9.35 10.34
C ASP A 745 29.59 -10.03 10.26
N ARG A 746 30.58 -9.37 9.66
CA ARG A 746 31.92 -9.95 9.43
C ARG A 746 32.86 -9.83 10.63
N VAL A 747 32.90 -8.67 11.29
CA VAL A 747 33.93 -8.35 12.30
C VAL A 747 33.37 -7.91 13.65
N GLY A 748 32.04 -7.88 13.79
CA GLY A 748 31.34 -7.46 14.99
C GLY A 748 31.34 -5.94 15.23
N ASN A 749 30.42 -5.50 16.10
CA ASN A 749 30.15 -4.09 16.40
C ASN A 749 31.39 -3.27 16.77
N ARG A 750 32.31 -3.85 17.55
CA ARG A 750 33.50 -3.14 18.05
C ARG A 750 34.42 -2.68 16.92
N LEU A 751 34.64 -3.53 15.92
CA LEU A 751 35.52 -3.24 14.79
C LEU A 751 34.77 -2.46 13.69
N ALA A 752 33.45 -2.64 13.58
CA ALA A 752 32.59 -1.87 12.67
C ALA A 752 32.32 -0.42 13.12
N ARG A 753 32.79 0.01 14.30
CA ARG A 753 32.45 1.31 14.91
C ARG A 753 32.64 2.55 14.03
N GLN A 754 33.63 2.53 13.12
CA GLN A 754 33.84 3.65 12.18
C GLN A 754 32.67 3.76 11.21
N HIS A 755 32.26 2.64 10.61
CA HIS A 755 31.14 2.57 9.68
C HIS A 755 29.82 2.97 10.34
N VAL A 756 29.58 2.49 11.57
CA VAL A 756 28.40 2.88 12.36
C VAL A 756 28.39 4.38 12.67
N ALA A 757 29.55 4.97 13.00
CA ALA A 757 29.66 6.42 13.22
C ALA A 757 29.41 7.22 11.93
N MET A 758 29.95 6.77 10.79
CA MET A 758 29.73 7.41 9.49
C MET A 758 28.25 7.46 9.12
N ILE A 759 27.55 6.32 9.20
CA ILE A 759 26.13 6.29 8.84
C ILE A 759 25.25 7.03 9.84
N LYS A 760 25.60 7.04 11.13
CA LYS A 760 24.88 7.79 12.16
C LYS A 760 24.91 9.30 11.93
N VAL A 761 25.93 9.82 11.25
CA VAL A 761 25.97 11.22 10.78
C VAL A 761 25.21 11.37 9.46
N ALA A 762 25.48 10.50 8.49
CA ALA A 762 24.96 10.66 7.13
C ALA A 762 23.43 10.48 7.02
N ALA A 763 22.86 9.41 7.60
CA ALA A 763 21.47 9.06 7.39
C ALA A 763 20.46 10.07 7.94
N PRO A 764 20.59 10.61 9.18
CA PRO A 764 19.67 11.63 9.68
C PRO A 764 19.74 12.94 8.86
N ASN A 765 20.94 13.34 8.44
CA ASN A 765 21.12 14.54 7.63
C ASN A 765 20.54 14.39 6.21
N MET A 766 20.70 13.22 5.59
CA MET A 766 20.05 12.90 4.31
C MET A 766 18.52 12.93 4.46
N ALA A 767 17.97 12.19 5.43
CA ALA A 767 16.53 12.08 5.59
C ALA A 767 15.88 13.44 5.87
N LEU A 768 16.51 14.29 6.68
CA LEU A 768 16.07 15.68 6.88
C LEU A 768 15.96 16.45 5.55
N LYS A 769 17.01 16.45 4.73
CA LYS A 769 17.02 17.18 3.45
C LYS A 769 15.93 16.68 2.51
N VAL A 770 15.77 15.36 2.41
CA VAL A 770 14.74 14.76 1.53
C VAL A 770 13.33 15.09 2.02
N VAL A 771 13.07 14.94 3.33
CA VAL A 771 11.76 15.24 3.90
C VAL A 771 11.45 16.74 3.79
N ASP A 772 12.44 17.61 4.00
CA ASP A 772 12.27 19.06 3.86
C ASP A 772 11.94 19.48 2.42
N ARG A 773 12.65 18.93 1.42
CA ARG A 773 12.28 19.11 -0.01
C ARG A 773 10.85 18.62 -0.28
N ALA A 774 10.45 17.50 0.32
CA ALA A 774 9.09 17.00 0.19
C ALA A 774 8.08 17.95 0.84
N ILE A 775 8.33 18.49 2.04
CA ILE A 775 7.50 19.51 2.68
C ILE A 775 7.31 20.71 1.74
N GLN A 776 8.41 21.22 1.19
CA GLN A 776 8.39 22.36 0.28
C GLN A 776 7.52 22.10 -0.95
N SER A 777 7.59 20.89 -1.51
CA SER A 777 6.76 20.48 -2.67
C SER A 777 5.26 20.43 -2.37
N TYR A 778 4.86 20.33 -1.10
CA TYR A 778 3.46 20.36 -0.66
C TYR A 778 2.97 21.77 -0.30
N GLY A 779 3.86 22.76 -0.19
CA GLY A 779 3.52 24.11 0.29
C GLY A 779 2.98 24.07 1.73
N GLY A 780 1.96 24.88 2.04
CA GLY A 780 1.37 24.92 3.38
C GLY A 780 0.83 23.57 3.89
N MET A 781 0.45 22.65 2.99
CA MET A 781 0.02 21.30 3.37
C MET A 781 1.17 20.42 3.88
N GLY A 782 2.42 20.74 3.53
CA GLY A 782 3.59 19.99 3.98
C GLY A 782 3.87 20.13 5.48
N VAL A 783 3.38 21.22 6.09
CA VAL A 783 3.59 21.53 7.51
C VAL A 783 2.36 21.24 8.38
N CYS A 784 1.25 20.78 7.80
CA CYS A 784 0.02 20.49 8.54
C CYS A 784 -0.24 18.99 8.70
N GLN A 785 -1.23 18.66 9.54
CA GLN A 785 -1.63 17.31 9.91
C GLN A 785 -2.21 16.46 8.77
N ASP A 786 -2.50 17.06 7.61
CA ASP A 786 -3.01 16.33 6.44
C ASP A 786 -1.94 15.44 5.79
N THR A 787 -0.67 15.64 6.16
CA THR A 787 0.45 14.81 5.75
C THR A 787 1.30 14.38 6.95
N VAL A 788 2.09 13.32 6.75
CA VAL A 788 3.03 12.82 7.76
C VAL A 788 4.39 13.55 7.73
N LEU A 789 4.58 14.49 6.80
CA LEU A 789 5.91 15.05 6.49
C LEU A 789 6.49 15.87 7.66
N ALA A 790 5.69 16.71 8.30
CA ALA A 790 6.12 17.51 9.45
C ALA A 790 6.58 16.63 10.62
N TYR A 791 5.82 15.57 10.92
CA TYR A 791 6.18 14.60 11.95
C TYR A 791 7.46 13.83 11.58
N MET A 792 7.57 13.36 10.33
CA MET A 792 8.79 12.71 9.82
C MET A 792 10.02 13.61 9.99
N TRP A 793 9.90 14.88 9.65
CA TRP A 793 10.99 15.85 9.79
C TRP A 793 11.42 16.01 11.24
N ALA A 794 10.46 16.13 12.17
CA ALA A 794 10.72 16.21 13.60
C ALA A 794 11.46 14.95 14.11
N CYS A 795 11.02 13.75 13.71
CA CYS A 795 11.72 12.50 14.02
C CYS A 795 13.17 12.47 13.49
N CYS A 796 13.38 12.86 12.22
CA CYS A 796 14.72 12.92 11.63
C CYS A 796 15.61 13.91 12.39
N ARG A 797 15.07 15.06 12.81
CA ARG A 797 15.82 16.10 13.51
C ARG A 797 16.31 15.63 14.88
N THR A 798 15.47 14.89 15.60
CA THR A 798 15.83 14.30 16.90
C THR A 798 16.94 13.28 16.77
N LEU A 799 17.01 12.53 15.67
CA LEU A 799 18.06 11.52 15.45
C LEU A 799 19.46 12.09 15.16
N ARG A 800 19.60 13.41 14.98
CA ARG A 800 20.91 14.09 15.02
C ARG A 800 21.43 14.33 16.45
N LEU A 801 20.61 14.06 17.47
CA LEU A 801 20.93 14.22 18.89
C LEU A 801 20.89 12.88 19.64
N ALA A 802 19.82 12.10 19.42
CA ALA A 802 19.63 10.79 20.03
C ALA A 802 20.76 9.82 19.63
N ASP A 803 21.11 8.90 20.54
CA ASP A 803 22.22 7.95 20.42
C ASP A 803 23.61 8.56 20.12
N GLY A 804 23.76 9.84 20.47
CA GLY A 804 24.98 10.64 20.31
C GLY A 804 24.82 11.69 19.22
N PRO A 805 25.16 12.97 19.51
CA PRO A 805 25.15 14.03 18.53
C PRO A 805 26.12 13.79 17.36
N ASP A 806 25.82 14.37 16.21
CA ASP A 806 26.64 14.26 14.99
C ASP A 806 28.12 14.59 15.29
N GLU A 807 28.39 15.63 16.08
CA GLU A 807 29.74 16.11 16.40
C GLU A 807 30.57 15.06 17.18
N VAL A 808 29.92 14.26 18.03
CA VAL A 808 30.59 13.18 18.78
C VAL A 808 30.99 12.04 17.85
N HIS A 809 30.15 11.74 16.85
CA HIS A 809 30.46 10.74 15.83
C HIS A 809 31.52 11.23 14.85
N MET A 810 31.45 12.49 14.41
CA MET A 810 32.49 13.12 13.57
C MET A 810 33.86 13.09 14.25
N ARG A 811 33.94 13.38 15.56
CA ARG A 811 35.17 13.25 16.35
C ARG A 811 35.71 11.82 16.34
N THR A 812 34.84 10.81 16.40
CA THR A 812 35.22 9.40 16.36
C THR A 812 35.78 9.02 14.99
N ILE A 813 35.12 9.44 13.92
CA ILE A 813 35.56 9.22 12.53
C ILE A 813 36.93 9.85 12.33
N ALA A 814 37.09 11.13 12.65
CA ALA A 814 38.35 11.86 12.48
C ALA A 814 39.51 11.21 13.25
N LYS A 815 39.28 10.77 14.49
CA LYS A 815 40.31 10.07 15.29
C LYS A 815 40.74 8.74 14.67
N LEU A 816 39.80 7.98 14.12
CA LEU A 816 40.09 6.69 13.49
C LEU A 816 40.83 6.88 12.17
N GLU A 817 40.42 7.86 11.38
CA GLU A 817 41.08 8.22 10.13
C GLU A 817 42.52 8.66 10.35
N MET A 818 42.77 9.59 11.29
CA MET A 818 44.14 10.02 11.62
C MET A 818 45.02 8.85 12.09
N ARG A 819 44.46 7.91 12.84
CA ARG A 819 45.19 6.71 13.28
C ARG A 819 45.52 5.79 12.10
N LEU A 820 44.61 5.64 11.14
CA LEU A 820 44.82 4.85 9.94
C LEU A 820 45.93 5.46 9.08
N GLN A 821 45.90 6.78 8.83
CA GLN A 821 46.90 7.45 8.01
C GLN A 821 48.29 7.44 8.66
N ARG A 822 48.37 7.61 9.99
CA ARG A 822 49.64 7.45 10.74
C ARG A 822 50.24 6.05 10.71
N ALA A 823 49.44 5.03 10.42
CA ALA A 823 49.94 3.66 10.30
C ALA A 823 50.46 3.34 8.89
N LYS A 824 50.20 4.21 7.92
CA LYS A 824 50.71 4.11 6.54
C LYS A 824 52.00 4.91 6.33
N LEU A 825 52.19 5.96 7.12
CA LEU A 825 53.46 6.67 7.30
C LEU A 825 54.39 5.83 8.17
#